data_AF-M3E8X7-F1
#
_entry.id   AF-M3E8X7-F1
#
_cell.length_a   1.000
_cell.length_b   1.000
_cell.length_c   1.000
_cell.angle_alpha   90.00
_cell.angle_beta   90.00
_cell.angle_gamma   90.00
#
_symmetry.space_group_name_H-M   'P 1'
#
loop_
_entity.id
_entity.type
_entity.pdbx_description
1 polymer ?
#
loop_
_entity_poly.entity_id
_entity_poly.type
_entity_poly.pdbx_seq_one_letter_code
_entity_poly.pdbx_strand_id
1 'polypeptide(L)'
;MPTDTTAAAASTGQQAAGTSGRKKGRKGRLLVLVLVLALIGGVAYGAYWSVSTVRASFPQTTGSITLEGLSGPVDVRRDGYGIPQIYASSDEDLFMAQGYVQAQDRFYEMDVRRHMTSGRLSEMFGAGQVDNDAFLRTLGWDRIAKQEYEEKLSPATKKYLQAYAKGVNAYLEGKEGKDISLEYAALSFENDYKPGAWTPVDSVAWLKAMAWDLRGNMQDEIDRALLTSRLGPKQIADLYPSYPYDRNKPIVQEGGYDEGSGTFEAEGGSGEGDGSGDGTGSGDGSGSELGGGTGAGAEGDAAGFESQLTGLQRVLEDLPTAVGVNGDGIGSNSWVVSGEHTVSGKPLLANDPHLSASLPSVWYQMGLHCRDVSDKCRYDVTGYTFAGMPGVIIGHNQDIAWGLTNSGVDVTDLYLEKITGDGYQYGDKVVPFTTREETIKVAGGASRKIVVRETNNGPLLSDRSDDLVKTGKKAAVDSAAPDRGDGYAVALRWTALDPGRTMDAVFAINRAKDWDDFREASELFEVPSQNLVYADTDNHIGYTLPGKIPTRAEKHDGSVPAPGWDPDYEWTGWVDQDELPYEFDPERGYIVTANQAVVDEDYPYTLTTDWGYGARSQRINDLIQSKIKDGGKISTDDMRQMQLDNSSAVAKLLVPELLKIDVGDPHVREAQKLLEGWDYTQDADSAAAAYFNSVWRNILKLSFGHKLPKEVRVKGQCLWVEPANTTGPADEAGKVRECGQRSASQAQPDGGDRWFEVVRRLMADEDSEWWTTPKRGTRPAAENRDQLFKRALIDARWELTAKLGKDIDTWSWGRLHRLFLDNQTLGTDGPGFVKFVLNRGPWKLGGGEATVNATGWNAAGGYGVVWVPSMRMVVNLDDLDKSRWINLTGASGHAYNAHYVDQTEKWAEGELLEWAYSEKAVEDSTTDTLVLKP
;
A
#
# COMPACT_ATOMS: atom_id res chain seq x y z
N MET A 1 47.84 0.70 67.34
CA MET A 1 48.67 1.93 67.21
C MET A 1 47.72 3.13 67.18
N PRO A 2 48.14 4.29 67.70
CA PRO A 2 47.30 5.03 68.67
C PRO A 2 46.65 6.29 68.05
N THR A 3 46.03 7.26 68.75
CA THR A 3 46.15 7.72 70.16
C THR A 3 44.89 8.50 70.58
N ASP A 4 44.53 8.44 71.87
CA ASP A 4 44.43 9.54 72.87
C ASP A 4 44.06 10.98 72.42
N THR A 5 43.34 11.82 73.19
CA THR A 5 42.60 11.76 74.48
C THR A 5 41.53 12.91 74.43
N THR A 6 40.88 13.52 75.45
CA THR A 6 41.03 13.62 76.93
C THR A 6 39.70 14.08 77.57
N ALA A 7 39.54 13.89 78.89
CA ALA A 7 38.54 14.58 79.72
C ALA A 7 39.11 15.95 80.24
N ALA A 8 38.44 16.80 81.03
CA ALA A 8 37.19 16.69 81.79
C ALA A 8 36.58 18.08 82.13
N ALA A 9 35.30 18.09 82.53
CA ALA A 9 34.67 19.01 83.51
C ALA A 9 34.65 20.55 83.25
N ALA A 10 33.80 21.35 83.90
CA ALA A 10 32.40 21.17 84.35
C ALA A 10 31.86 22.54 84.82
N SER A 11 30.63 22.92 84.45
CA SER A 11 29.94 24.02 85.13
C SER A 11 28.41 23.87 85.17
N THR A 12 27.89 24.21 86.34
CA THR A 12 26.49 24.20 86.79
C THR A 12 25.59 25.21 86.07
N GLY A 13 24.29 24.91 85.94
CA GLY A 13 23.27 25.97 86.15
C GLY A 13 22.00 26.01 85.28
N GLN A 14 20.90 25.50 85.85
CA GLN A 14 19.59 26.18 85.92
C GLN A 14 18.59 26.19 84.71
N GLN A 15 17.55 25.34 84.85
CA GLN A 15 16.12 25.53 84.53
C GLN A 15 15.66 26.11 83.16
N ALA A 16 15.10 25.23 82.32
CA ALA A 16 13.78 25.42 81.69
C ALA A 16 13.13 24.05 81.37
N ALA A 17 11.80 23.95 81.34
CA ALA A 17 11.10 22.68 81.17
C ALA A 17 10.81 22.34 79.68
N GLY A 18 11.13 21.12 79.25
CA GLY A 18 10.81 20.59 77.92
C GLY A 18 9.94 19.33 77.98
N THR A 19 8.73 19.38 77.42
CA THR A 19 7.78 18.25 77.45
C THR A 19 8.02 17.22 76.34
N SER A 20 7.56 15.98 76.56
CA SER A 20 7.95 14.80 75.78
C SER A 20 7.78 14.92 74.25
N GLY A 21 8.84 14.61 73.50
CA GLY A 21 8.91 14.72 72.03
C GLY A 21 8.05 13.74 71.21
N ARG A 22 7.02 13.10 71.79
CA ARG A 22 6.29 11.97 71.18
C ARG A 22 5.20 12.34 70.16
N LYS A 23 5.10 13.62 69.74
CA LYS A 23 4.04 14.12 68.83
C LYS A 23 4.46 14.34 67.36
N LYS A 24 5.75 14.56 67.02
CA LYS A 24 6.15 14.91 65.63
C LYS A 24 5.95 13.76 64.63
N GLY A 25 6.40 12.55 64.94
CA GLY A 25 6.32 11.40 64.02
C GLY A 25 4.90 10.95 63.64
N ARG A 26 3.89 11.22 64.47
CA ARG A 26 2.49 10.83 64.20
C ARG A 26 1.85 11.66 63.08
N LYS A 27 2.25 12.94 62.93
CA LYS A 27 1.81 13.79 61.79
C LYS A 27 2.45 13.31 60.48
N GLY A 28 3.76 13.02 60.48
CA GLY A 28 4.46 12.52 59.29
C GLY A 28 3.86 11.20 58.77
N ARG A 29 3.62 10.23 59.65
CA ARG A 29 2.96 8.96 59.28
C ARG A 29 1.54 9.16 58.73
N LEU A 30 0.76 10.09 59.29
CA LEU A 30 -0.57 10.41 58.77
C LEU A 30 -0.50 11.02 57.36
N LEU A 31 0.46 11.91 57.12
CA LEU A 31 0.65 12.58 55.82
C LEU A 31 1.10 11.57 54.74
N VAL A 32 2.01 10.64 55.07
CA VAL A 32 2.37 9.52 54.18
C VAL A 32 1.18 8.59 53.93
N LEU A 33 0.38 8.26 54.95
CA LEU A 33 -0.84 7.46 54.76
C LEU A 33 -1.86 8.16 53.85
N VAL A 34 -2.06 9.47 53.99
CA VAL A 34 -2.95 10.24 53.10
C VAL A 34 -2.40 10.29 51.68
N LEU A 35 -1.08 10.45 51.49
CA LEU A 35 -0.46 10.40 50.15
C LEU A 35 -0.59 9.00 49.51
N VAL A 36 -0.39 7.92 50.28
CA VAL A 36 -0.57 6.55 49.80
C VAL A 36 -2.05 6.26 49.48
N LEU A 37 -2.99 6.71 50.30
CA LEU A 37 -4.42 6.57 50.01
C LEU A 37 -4.89 7.43 48.83
N ALA A 38 -4.31 8.62 48.64
CA ALA A 38 -4.55 9.45 47.46
C ALA A 38 -3.94 8.84 46.19
N LEU A 39 -2.76 8.22 46.29
CA LEU A 39 -2.14 7.48 45.18
C LEU A 39 -2.97 6.25 44.81
N ILE A 40 -3.37 5.43 45.79
CA ILE A 40 -4.23 4.26 45.58
C ILE A 40 -5.59 4.69 45.04
N GLY A 41 -6.18 5.77 45.57
CA GLY A 41 -7.44 6.33 45.08
C GLY A 41 -7.34 6.84 43.64
N GLY A 42 -6.26 7.54 43.29
CA GLY A 42 -6.00 8.02 41.94
C GLY A 42 -5.73 6.89 40.95
N VAL A 43 -4.98 5.85 41.35
CA VAL A 43 -4.74 4.64 40.53
C VAL A 43 -6.03 3.84 40.35
N ALA A 44 -6.83 3.65 41.40
CA ALA A 44 -8.10 2.93 41.32
C ALA A 44 -9.16 3.69 40.51
N TYR A 45 -9.24 5.01 40.67
CA TYR A 45 -10.11 5.88 39.86
C TYR A 45 -9.66 5.91 38.39
N GLY A 46 -8.36 6.04 38.14
CA GLY A 46 -7.78 5.99 36.79
C GLY A 46 -8.05 4.65 36.11
N ALA A 47 -7.80 3.53 36.80
CA ALA A 47 -8.09 2.19 36.27
C ALA A 47 -9.58 1.97 36.02
N TYR A 48 -10.46 2.41 36.93
CA TYR A 48 -11.91 2.38 36.72
C TYR A 48 -12.32 3.22 35.50
N TRP A 49 -11.82 4.45 35.39
CA TRP A 49 -12.11 5.35 34.28
C TRP A 49 -11.64 4.76 32.95
N SER A 50 -10.39 4.29 32.86
CA SER A 50 -9.88 3.65 31.64
C SER A 50 -10.67 2.40 31.24
N VAL A 51 -10.99 1.50 32.17
CA VAL A 51 -11.80 0.31 31.88
C VAL A 51 -13.24 0.69 31.48
N SER A 52 -13.81 1.73 32.10
CA SER A 52 -15.14 2.23 31.76
C SER A 52 -15.17 2.89 30.37
N THR A 53 -14.17 3.69 30.01
CA THR A 53 -14.08 4.36 28.71
C THR A 53 -13.82 3.36 27.58
N VAL A 54 -12.87 2.43 27.75
CA VAL A 54 -12.61 1.38 26.75
C VAL A 54 -13.89 0.57 26.47
N ARG A 55 -14.58 0.13 27.52
CA ARG A 55 -15.82 -0.66 27.39
C ARG A 55 -17.05 0.13 26.96
N ALA A 56 -17.06 1.46 27.09
CA ALA A 56 -18.18 2.30 26.64
C ALA A 56 -18.28 2.36 25.11
N SER A 57 -17.15 2.22 24.40
CA SER A 57 -17.14 2.21 22.93
C SER A 57 -17.51 0.88 22.30
N PHE A 58 -17.45 -0.24 23.04
CA PHE A 58 -17.57 -1.58 22.46
C PHE A 58 -18.93 -1.82 21.78
N PRO A 59 -18.96 -2.59 20.68
CA PRO A 59 -20.19 -2.91 19.95
C PRO A 59 -21.21 -3.65 20.82
N GLN A 60 -22.50 -3.31 20.67
CA GLN A 60 -23.59 -4.15 21.17
C GLN A 60 -23.86 -5.25 20.12
N THR A 61 -23.24 -6.40 20.32
CA THR A 61 -23.34 -7.56 19.41
C THR A 61 -24.59 -8.42 19.61
N THR A 62 -25.35 -8.21 20.70
CA THR A 62 -26.50 -9.07 21.07
C THR A 62 -27.79 -8.31 21.39
N GLY A 63 -28.92 -9.02 21.29
CA GLY A 63 -30.23 -8.55 21.71
C GLY A 63 -31.00 -7.88 20.56
N SER A 64 -31.56 -6.69 20.78
CA SER A 64 -32.17 -5.93 19.68
C SER A 64 -32.12 -4.43 19.89
N ILE A 65 -32.03 -3.68 18.78
CA ILE A 65 -31.95 -2.21 18.72
C ILE A 65 -33.04 -1.73 17.75
N THR A 66 -33.72 -0.62 18.07
CA THR A 66 -34.56 0.10 17.11
C THR A 66 -33.68 1.02 16.26
N LEU A 67 -33.84 0.94 14.94
CA LEU A 67 -33.05 1.59 13.91
C LEU A 67 -34.02 2.25 12.93
N GLU A 68 -34.33 3.54 13.15
CA GLU A 68 -35.54 4.16 12.59
C GLU A 68 -35.62 4.10 11.06
N GLY A 69 -36.72 3.55 10.56
CA GLY A 69 -37.05 3.53 9.13
C GLY A 69 -36.26 2.52 8.31
N LEU A 70 -35.90 1.38 8.90
CA LEU A 70 -35.90 0.11 8.15
C LEU A 70 -37.32 -0.20 7.64
N SER A 71 -37.46 -1.04 6.61
CA SER A 71 -38.75 -1.56 6.12
C SER A 71 -39.20 -2.83 6.86
N GLY A 72 -38.24 -3.60 7.41
CA GLY A 72 -38.46 -4.80 8.21
C GLY A 72 -37.31 -5.09 9.17
N PRO A 73 -37.35 -6.22 9.91
CA PRO A 73 -36.26 -6.61 10.79
C PRO A 73 -35.04 -7.09 10.00
N VAL A 74 -33.84 -6.76 10.50
CA VAL A 74 -32.56 -7.26 10.00
C VAL A 74 -31.85 -8.02 11.11
N ASP A 75 -31.43 -9.25 10.83
CA ASP A 75 -30.67 -10.06 11.79
C ASP A 75 -29.18 -9.93 11.48
N VAL A 76 -28.37 -9.58 12.48
CA VAL A 76 -26.91 -9.54 12.40
C VAL A 76 -26.39 -10.68 13.26
N ARG A 77 -25.96 -11.76 12.61
CA ARG A 77 -25.31 -12.92 13.23
C ARG A 77 -23.80 -12.67 13.24
N ARG A 78 -23.09 -12.97 14.33
CA ARG A 78 -21.62 -12.88 14.39
C ARG A 78 -21.01 -14.20 14.85
N ASP A 79 -19.89 -14.55 14.23
CA ASP A 79 -19.10 -15.74 14.58
C ASP A 79 -18.15 -15.50 15.77
N GLY A 80 -17.36 -16.53 16.13
CA GLY A 80 -16.37 -16.47 17.20
C GLY A 80 -15.17 -15.52 16.96
N TYR A 81 -15.03 -14.92 15.77
CA TYR A 81 -14.06 -13.88 15.43
C TYR A 81 -14.73 -12.50 15.23
N GLY A 82 -16.02 -12.39 15.57
CA GLY A 82 -16.81 -11.16 15.47
C GLY A 82 -17.24 -10.78 14.06
N ILE A 83 -17.03 -11.66 13.06
CA ILE A 83 -17.35 -11.42 11.66
C ILE A 83 -18.88 -11.44 11.47
N PRO A 84 -19.51 -10.36 10.98
CA PRO A 84 -20.95 -10.29 10.83
C PRO A 84 -21.46 -10.87 9.50
N GLN A 85 -22.57 -11.61 9.60
CA GLN A 85 -23.43 -12.02 8.49
C GLN A 85 -24.79 -11.32 8.68
N ILE A 86 -25.18 -10.47 7.72
CA ILE A 86 -26.35 -9.57 7.82
C ILE A 86 -27.49 -10.11 6.95
N TYR A 87 -28.66 -10.40 7.55
CA TYR A 87 -29.83 -10.96 6.88
C TYR A 87 -30.98 -9.95 6.80
N ALA A 88 -31.32 -9.50 5.59
CA ALA A 88 -32.35 -8.49 5.33
C ALA A 88 -33.43 -8.96 4.34
N SER A 89 -34.41 -8.10 4.08
CA SER A 89 -35.51 -8.36 3.14
C SER A 89 -35.80 -7.17 2.19
N SER A 90 -34.88 -6.21 2.10
CA SER A 90 -34.67 -5.37 0.90
C SER A 90 -33.23 -4.89 0.83
N ASP A 91 -32.78 -4.47 -0.36
CA ASP A 91 -31.45 -3.90 -0.57
C ASP A 91 -31.16 -2.73 0.40
N GLU A 92 -32.15 -1.86 0.66
CA GLU A 92 -31.96 -0.68 1.51
C GLU A 92 -31.82 -1.05 2.98
N ASP A 93 -32.59 -2.03 3.47
CA ASP A 93 -32.46 -2.53 4.83
C ASP A 93 -31.09 -3.21 5.03
N LEU A 94 -30.60 -3.91 4.00
CA LEU A 94 -29.29 -4.58 3.99
C LEU A 94 -28.14 -3.56 4.08
N PHE A 95 -28.11 -2.54 3.21
CA PHE A 95 -27.06 -1.54 3.22
C PHE A 95 -27.16 -0.57 4.41
N MET A 96 -28.37 -0.27 4.90
CA MET A 96 -28.55 0.50 6.14
C MET A 96 -28.04 -0.28 7.36
N ALA A 97 -28.23 -1.60 7.42
CA ALA A 97 -27.61 -2.43 8.44
C ALA A 97 -26.08 -2.53 8.29
N GLN A 98 -25.55 -2.66 7.07
CA GLN A 98 -24.09 -2.62 6.82
C GLN A 98 -23.47 -1.34 7.40
N GLY A 99 -24.05 -0.17 7.09
CA GLY A 99 -23.55 1.12 7.58
C GLY A 99 -23.62 1.23 9.09
N TYR A 100 -24.69 0.73 9.72
CA TYR A 100 -24.79 0.68 11.18
C TYR A 100 -23.71 -0.23 11.80
N VAL A 101 -23.51 -1.43 11.25
CA VAL A 101 -22.59 -2.46 11.76
C VAL A 101 -21.12 -2.05 11.59
N GLN A 102 -20.71 -1.60 10.41
CA GLN A 102 -19.33 -1.11 10.20
C GLN A 102 -19.01 0.10 11.08
N ALA A 103 -19.97 1.02 11.27
CA ALA A 103 -19.81 2.12 12.23
C ALA A 103 -19.71 1.60 13.68
N GLN A 104 -20.50 0.58 14.03
CA GLN A 104 -20.47 -0.06 15.35
C GLN A 104 -19.10 -0.64 15.71
N ASP A 105 -18.39 -1.20 14.74
CA ASP A 105 -17.11 -1.88 14.98
C ASP A 105 -15.87 -1.01 14.67
N ARG A 106 -15.99 0.01 13.80
CA ARG A 106 -14.82 0.71 13.21
C ARG A 106 -15.00 2.21 12.92
N PHE A 107 -16.00 2.92 13.45
CA PHE A 107 -16.27 4.31 13.02
C PHE A 107 -15.07 5.28 13.08
N TYR A 108 -14.14 5.17 14.03
CA TYR A 108 -12.96 6.04 14.06
C TYR A 108 -12.05 5.88 12.81
N GLU A 109 -11.90 4.66 12.29
CA GLU A 109 -11.19 4.39 11.03
C GLU A 109 -11.89 5.10 9.86
N MET A 110 -13.22 4.96 9.80
CA MET A 110 -14.07 5.59 8.78
C MET A 110 -13.95 7.13 8.82
N ASP A 111 -14.01 7.71 10.02
CA ASP A 111 -13.99 9.16 10.21
C ASP A 111 -12.66 9.79 9.80
N VAL A 112 -11.54 9.17 10.19
CA VAL A 112 -10.20 9.57 9.74
C VAL A 112 -10.10 9.49 8.22
N ARG A 113 -10.55 8.37 7.62
CA ARG A 113 -10.51 8.16 6.16
C ARG A 113 -11.26 9.23 5.40
N ARG A 114 -12.48 9.61 5.82
CA ARG A 114 -13.22 10.69 5.12
C ARG A 114 -12.61 12.08 5.31
N HIS A 115 -12.02 12.38 6.46
CA HIS A 115 -11.35 13.68 6.67
C HIS A 115 -10.11 13.78 5.80
N MET A 116 -9.40 12.68 5.63
CA MET A 116 -8.27 12.55 4.73
C MET A 116 -8.67 12.67 3.25
N THR A 117 -9.59 11.84 2.74
CA THR A 117 -10.01 11.91 1.32
C THR A 117 -10.64 13.24 0.94
N SER A 118 -11.09 14.03 1.91
CA SER A 118 -11.60 15.39 1.70
C SER A 118 -10.68 16.52 2.17
N GLY A 119 -9.42 16.25 2.53
CA GLY A 119 -8.46 17.28 2.96
C GLY A 119 -9.00 18.16 4.10
N ARG A 120 -9.35 17.51 5.21
CA ARG A 120 -9.86 18.04 6.48
C ARG A 120 -9.21 17.40 7.72
N LEU A 121 -8.07 16.72 7.60
CA LEU A 121 -7.37 16.13 8.75
C LEU A 121 -6.95 17.16 9.79
N SER A 122 -6.72 18.41 9.39
CA SER A 122 -6.47 19.52 10.32
C SER A 122 -7.73 19.98 11.08
N GLU A 123 -8.93 19.55 10.69
CA GLU A 123 -10.14 19.67 11.54
C GLU A 123 -10.10 18.70 12.72
N MET A 124 -9.40 17.56 12.60
CA MET A 124 -9.22 16.57 13.68
C MET A 124 -7.93 16.80 14.49
N PHE A 125 -6.80 17.01 13.81
CA PHE A 125 -5.44 17.00 14.39
C PHE A 125 -4.75 18.38 14.35
N GLY A 126 -5.46 19.44 13.96
CA GLY A 126 -4.97 20.81 14.01
C GLY A 126 -3.84 21.12 13.03
N ALA A 127 -3.00 22.10 13.39
CA ALA A 127 -2.10 22.79 12.47
C ALA A 127 -1.08 21.91 11.75
N GLY A 128 -0.74 20.73 12.30
CA GLY A 128 0.26 19.82 11.70
C GLY A 128 -0.20 19.14 10.41
N GLN A 129 -1.50 19.04 10.16
CA GLN A 129 -2.05 18.38 8.96
C GLN A 129 -2.46 19.36 7.84
N VAL A 130 -2.19 20.66 8.00
CA VAL A 130 -2.73 21.70 7.12
C VAL A 130 -2.10 21.68 5.72
N ASP A 131 -0.83 21.28 5.58
CA ASP A 131 -0.17 21.17 4.27
C ASP A 131 -0.59 19.88 3.53
N ASN A 132 -0.85 18.78 4.26
CA ASN A 132 -1.45 17.56 3.74
C ASN A 132 -2.89 17.82 3.23
N ASP A 133 -3.70 18.52 4.02
CA ASP A 133 -5.02 19.00 3.59
C ASP A 133 -4.92 19.90 2.37
N ALA A 134 -3.91 20.77 2.29
CA ALA A 134 -3.72 21.64 1.13
C ALA A 134 -3.37 20.87 -0.15
N PHE A 135 -2.61 19.78 -0.06
CA PHE A 135 -2.33 18.91 -1.19
C PHE A 135 -3.56 18.12 -1.64
N LEU A 136 -4.28 17.50 -0.71
CA LEU A 136 -5.49 16.72 -1.00
C LEU A 136 -6.63 17.64 -1.51
N ARG A 137 -6.68 18.91 -1.06
CA ARG A 137 -7.54 19.98 -1.61
C ARG A 137 -7.08 20.49 -2.98
N THR A 138 -5.79 20.42 -3.32
CA THR A 138 -5.28 20.68 -4.68
C THR A 138 -5.77 19.61 -5.65
N LEU A 139 -5.62 18.32 -5.31
CA LEU A 139 -6.16 17.21 -6.11
C LEU A 139 -7.69 17.25 -6.17
N GLY A 140 -8.35 17.56 -5.05
CA GLY A 140 -9.79 17.80 -5.00
C GLY A 140 -10.65 16.53 -5.05
N TRP A 141 -10.21 15.42 -4.46
CA TRP A 141 -10.93 14.13 -4.51
C TRP A 141 -12.39 14.24 -4.04
N ASP A 142 -12.66 14.98 -2.97
CA ASP A 142 -14.01 15.34 -2.47
C ASP A 142 -14.88 16.05 -3.53
N ARG A 143 -14.28 16.92 -4.37
CA ARG A 143 -14.98 17.55 -5.51
C ARG A 143 -15.33 16.49 -6.56
N ILE A 144 -14.40 15.61 -6.92
CA ILE A 144 -14.62 14.59 -7.95
C ILE A 144 -15.63 13.54 -7.48
N ALA A 145 -15.46 12.98 -6.28
CA ALA A 145 -16.40 12.02 -5.68
C ALA A 145 -17.82 12.60 -5.54
N LYS A 146 -17.93 13.92 -5.30
CA LYS A 146 -19.21 14.61 -5.35
C LYS A 146 -19.78 14.67 -6.78
N GLN A 147 -18.98 15.01 -7.79
CA GLN A 147 -19.42 15.03 -9.18
C GLN A 147 -19.80 13.63 -9.68
N GLU A 148 -19.09 12.58 -9.26
CA GLU A 148 -19.46 11.19 -9.51
C GLU A 148 -20.82 10.87 -8.89
N TYR A 149 -20.98 11.16 -7.60
CA TYR A 149 -22.24 10.93 -6.89
C TYR A 149 -23.41 11.77 -7.43
N GLU A 150 -23.21 13.00 -7.89
CA GLU A 150 -24.30 13.82 -8.44
C GLU A 150 -24.59 13.45 -9.92
N GLU A 151 -23.58 13.40 -10.77
CA GLU A 151 -23.70 13.38 -12.23
C GLU A 151 -23.57 11.98 -12.87
N LYS A 152 -22.79 11.06 -12.29
CA LYS A 152 -22.40 9.79 -12.93
C LYS A 152 -23.10 8.55 -12.40
N LEU A 153 -23.14 8.37 -11.07
CA LEU A 153 -23.61 7.13 -10.45
C LEU A 153 -25.10 6.88 -10.70
N SER A 154 -25.47 5.60 -10.86
CA SER A 154 -26.84 5.19 -11.14
C SER A 154 -27.82 5.52 -10.01
N PRO A 155 -29.14 5.65 -10.28
CA PRO A 155 -30.15 5.85 -9.25
C PRO A 155 -30.20 4.74 -8.18
N ALA A 156 -29.79 3.51 -8.53
CA ALA A 156 -29.70 2.39 -7.59
C ALA A 156 -28.52 2.57 -6.62
N THR A 157 -27.31 2.77 -7.15
CA THR A 157 -26.09 3.07 -6.38
C THR A 157 -26.29 4.27 -5.45
N LYS A 158 -26.92 5.35 -5.95
CA LYS A 158 -27.31 6.51 -5.15
C LYS A 158 -28.19 6.13 -3.95
N LYS A 159 -29.17 5.25 -4.14
CA LYS A 159 -30.08 4.76 -3.08
C LYS A 159 -29.34 3.91 -2.04
N TYR A 160 -28.43 3.05 -2.47
CA TYR A 160 -27.63 2.18 -1.57
C TYR A 160 -26.66 2.99 -0.71
N LEU A 161 -25.95 3.97 -1.30
CA LEU A 161 -25.09 4.90 -0.56
C LEU A 161 -25.88 5.75 0.44
N GLN A 162 -27.11 6.16 0.11
CA GLN A 162 -28.01 6.87 1.03
C GLN A 162 -28.46 5.98 2.20
N ALA A 163 -28.83 4.72 1.93
CA ALA A 163 -29.20 3.76 2.96
C ALA A 163 -28.03 3.47 3.92
N TYR A 164 -26.85 3.20 3.37
CA TYR A 164 -25.60 3.03 4.12
C TYR A 164 -25.30 4.25 5.01
N ALA A 165 -25.29 5.46 4.43
CA ALA A 165 -25.04 6.68 5.19
C ALA A 165 -26.07 6.91 6.31
N LYS A 166 -27.34 6.57 6.07
CA LYS A 166 -28.40 6.62 7.11
C LYS A 166 -28.11 5.63 8.26
N GLY A 167 -27.61 4.44 7.95
CA GLY A 167 -27.16 3.45 8.93
C GLY A 167 -26.03 3.96 9.82
N VAL A 168 -24.99 4.51 9.21
CA VAL A 168 -23.85 5.13 9.92
C VAL A 168 -24.34 6.26 10.84
N ASN A 169 -25.20 7.16 10.34
CA ASN A 169 -25.72 8.27 11.12
C ASN A 169 -26.59 7.84 12.32
N ALA A 170 -27.40 6.80 12.15
CA ALA A 170 -28.21 6.25 13.25
C ALA A 170 -27.37 5.52 14.31
N TYR A 171 -26.15 5.06 13.99
CA TYR A 171 -25.18 4.67 15.02
C TYR A 171 -24.63 5.89 15.78
N LEU A 172 -24.37 7.01 15.11
CA LEU A 172 -23.83 8.23 15.74
C LEU A 172 -24.84 8.96 16.64
N GLU A 173 -26.14 8.77 16.42
CA GLU A 173 -27.18 9.51 17.14
C GLU A 173 -27.09 9.31 18.67
N GLY A 174 -27.10 10.43 19.40
CA GLY A 174 -27.07 10.45 20.86
C GLY A 174 -25.72 10.12 21.53
N LYS A 175 -24.67 9.74 20.79
CA LYS A 175 -23.35 9.40 21.36
C LYS A 175 -22.44 10.61 21.58
N GLU A 176 -21.59 10.55 22.61
CA GLU A 176 -20.37 11.36 22.70
C GLU A 176 -19.17 10.57 22.15
N GLY A 177 -18.07 11.23 21.78
CA GLY A 177 -16.91 10.56 21.15
C GLY A 177 -16.34 9.38 21.95
N LYS A 178 -16.35 9.46 23.28
CA LYS A 178 -15.93 8.38 24.20
C LYS A 178 -16.79 7.09 24.07
N ASP A 179 -18.04 7.24 23.63
CA ASP A 179 -19.01 6.15 23.43
C ASP A 179 -18.91 5.59 22.00
N ILE A 180 -18.04 6.18 21.16
CA ILE A 180 -17.73 5.77 19.79
C ILE A 180 -16.34 5.12 19.73
N SER A 181 -15.31 5.70 20.36
CA SER A 181 -13.97 5.08 20.40
C SER A 181 -13.06 5.63 21.51
N LEU A 182 -12.00 4.88 21.84
CA LEU A 182 -10.96 5.30 22.79
C LEU A 182 -10.14 6.48 22.24
N GLU A 183 -9.92 6.50 20.93
CA GLU A 183 -9.14 7.50 20.20
C GLU A 183 -9.81 8.88 20.25
N TYR A 184 -11.15 8.97 20.20
CA TYR A 184 -11.85 10.24 20.47
C TYR A 184 -11.71 10.69 21.93
N ALA A 185 -11.73 9.75 22.89
CA ALA A 185 -11.46 10.10 24.28
C ALA A 185 -10.03 10.62 24.47
N ALA A 186 -9.05 10.10 23.72
CA ALA A 186 -7.70 10.64 23.66
C ALA A 186 -7.65 12.04 22.99
N LEU A 187 -8.30 12.20 21.83
CA LEU A 187 -8.35 13.46 21.08
C LEU A 187 -9.00 14.61 21.89
N SER A 188 -9.96 14.28 22.75
CA SER A 188 -10.64 15.24 23.65
C SER A 188 -9.74 15.89 24.71
N PHE A 189 -8.50 15.42 24.89
CA PHE A 189 -7.48 16.10 25.69
C PHE A 189 -6.70 17.17 24.91
N GLU A 190 -6.77 17.16 23.57
CA GLU A 190 -6.02 18.07 22.69
C GLU A 190 -6.93 19.14 22.05
N ASN A 191 -8.16 18.79 21.69
CA ASN A 191 -9.14 19.72 21.11
C ASN A 191 -10.61 19.28 21.38
N ASP A 192 -11.57 20.07 20.88
CA ASP A 192 -13.01 19.88 21.06
C ASP A 192 -13.73 19.23 19.86
N TYR A 193 -13.00 18.49 19.00
CA TYR A 193 -13.54 17.83 17.82
C TYR A 193 -14.73 16.91 18.13
N LYS A 194 -15.71 16.89 17.20
CA LYS A 194 -16.85 15.98 17.21
C LYS A 194 -17.13 15.48 15.78
N PRO A 195 -17.39 14.18 15.59
CA PRO A 195 -17.75 13.66 14.27
C PRO A 195 -18.98 14.36 13.67
N GLY A 196 -18.89 14.74 12.40
CA GLY A 196 -20.04 15.18 11.60
C GLY A 196 -20.86 13.99 11.09
N ALA A 197 -22.07 14.27 10.58
CA ALA A 197 -22.88 13.25 9.89
C ALA A 197 -22.14 12.66 8.69
N TRP A 198 -22.33 11.36 8.42
CA TRP A 198 -21.81 10.67 7.24
C TRP A 198 -22.69 10.95 6.01
N THR A 199 -22.09 11.04 4.83
CA THR A 199 -22.76 11.31 3.56
C THR A 199 -22.42 10.25 2.51
N PRO A 200 -23.23 10.09 1.45
CA PRO A 200 -22.89 9.26 0.29
C PRO A 200 -21.53 9.59 -0.34
N VAL A 201 -21.10 10.86 -0.30
CA VAL A 201 -19.83 11.32 -0.89
C VAL A 201 -18.63 10.86 -0.05
N ASP A 202 -18.75 10.81 1.29
CA ASP A 202 -17.68 10.29 2.16
C ASP A 202 -17.33 8.82 1.81
N SER A 203 -18.31 8.02 1.37
CA SER A 203 -18.12 6.66 0.88
C SER A 203 -17.50 6.59 -0.52
N VAL A 204 -17.99 7.39 -1.48
CA VAL A 204 -17.44 7.40 -2.86
C VAL A 204 -16.00 7.92 -2.88
N ALA A 205 -15.66 8.89 -2.03
CA ALA A 205 -14.32 9.45 -1.93
C ALA A 205 -13.25 8.44 -1.48
N TRP A 206 -13.63 7.31 -0.87
CA TRP A 206 -12.69 6.25 -0.51
C TRP A 206 -12.03 5.60 -1.74
N LEU A 207 -12.75 5.47 -2.85
CA LEU A 207 -12.21 4.93 -4.10
C LEU A 207 -11.04 5.76 -4.64
N LYS A 208 -10.96 7.06 -4.32
CA LYS A 208 -9.85 7.93 -4.73
C LYS A 208 -8.57 7.70 -3.92
N ALA A 209 -8.66 7.30 -2.66
CA ALA A 209 -7.51 6.84 -1.87
C ALA A 209 -6.99 5.49 -2.38
N MET A 210 -7.88 4.55 -2.67
CA MET A 210 -7.49 3.28 -3.30
C MET A 210 -6.82 3.49 -4.65
N ALA A 211 -7.43 4.32 -5.52
CA ALA A 211 -6.88 4.62 -6.83
C ALA A 211 -5.50 5.30 -6.75
N TRP A 212 -5.23 6.06 -5.69
CA TRP A 212 -3.95 6.73 -5.50
C TRP A 212 -2.80 5.73 -5.35
N ASP A 213 -2.94 4.70 -4.51
CA ASP A 213 -1.92 3.64 -4.37
C ASP A 213 -1.77 2.78 -5.64
N LEU A 214 -2.83 2.69 -6.44
CA LEU A 214 -2.95 1.81 -7.60
C LEU A 214 -2.83 2.60 -8.93
N ARG A 215 -2.12 3.72 -8.91
CA ARG A 215 -2.09 4.71 -10.01
C ARG A 215 -1.11 4.44 -11.15
N GLY A 216 -0.22 3.45 -11.02
CA GLY A 216 0.84 3.17 -11.98
C GLY A 216 2.21 3.70 -11.55
N ASN A 217 3.01 4.17 -12.51
CA ASN A 217 4.46 4.29 -12.39
C ASN A 217 5.00 5.63 -11.83
N MET A 218 4.12 6.57 -11.44
CA MET A 218 4.46 7.96 -11.07
C MET A 218 5.64 8.13 -10.06
N GLN A 219 5.96 7.13 -9.24
CA GLN A 219 7.13 7.17 -8.36
C GLN A 219 8.45 6.83 -9.09
N ASP A 220 8.42 5.88 -10.02
CA ASP A 220 9.54 5.54 -10.89
C ASP A 220 9.76 6.57 -12.01
N GLU A 221 8.70 7.23 -12.48
CA GLU A 221 8.75 8.44 -13.32
C GLU A 221 9.56 9.56 -12.65
N ILE A 222 9.21 9.89 -11.39
CA ILE A 222 9.96 10.85 -10.57
C ILE A 222 11.41 10.39 -10.35
N ASP A 223 11.63 9.11 -10.03
CA ASP A 223 12.97 8.62 -9.71
C ASP A 223 13.87 8.57 -10.95
N ARG A 224 13.39 8.17 -12.13
CA ARG A 224 14.15 8.27 -13.39
C ARG A 224 14.63 9.70 -13.64
N ALA A 225 13.75 10.67 -13.49
CA ALA A 225 14.11 12.07 -13.65
C ALA A 225 15.15 12.52 -12.60
N LEU A 226 15.00 12.18 -11.32
CA LEU A 226 15.96 12.51 -10.26
C LEU A 226 17.33 11.80 -10.42
N LEU A 227 17.36 10.60 -11.02
CA LEU A 227 18.60 9.85 -11.29
C LEU A 227 19.53 10.54 -12.28
N THR A 228 18.99 11.33 -13.23
CA THR A 228 19.78 12.08 -14.23
C THR A 228 20.83 13.01 -13.62
N SER A 229 20.59 13.51 -12.40
CA SER A 229 21.52 14.36 -11.64
C SER A 229 22.88 13.70 -11.33
N ARG A 230 23.00 12.36 -11.47
CA ARG A 230 24.23 11.60 -11.22
C ARG A 230 24.50 10.44 -12.17
N LEU A 231 23.51 9.91 -12.88
CA LEU A 231 23.64 8.75 -13.76
C LEU A 231 23.47 9.13 -15.23
N GLY A 232 24.32 8.59 -16.10
CA GLY A 232 24.15 8.72 -17.54
C GLY A 232 22.99 7.86 -18.08
N PRO A 233 22.46 8.12 -19.28
CA PRO A 233 21.29 7.39 -19.81
C PRO A 233 21.44 5.86 -19.82
N LYS A 234 22.62 5.33 -20.16
CA LYS A 234 22.89 3.88 -20.06
C LYS A 234 22.74 3.37 -18.62
N GLN A 235 23.30 4.08 -17.64
CA GLN A 235 23.21 3.70 -16.23
C GLN A 235 21.76 3.75 -15.72
N ILE A 236 20.89 4.61 -16.27
CA ILE A 236 19.46 4.58 -15.94
C ILE A 236 18.80 3.37 -16.61
N ALA A 237 19.08 3.07 -17.88
CA ALA A 237 18.57 1.88 -18.57
C ALA A 237 19.07 0.54 -17.96
N ASP A 238 20.25 0.53 -17.33
CA ASP A 238 20.73 -0.62 -16.55
C ASP A 238 19.83 -0.87 -15.30
N LEU A 239 19.18 0.16 -14.76
CA LEU A 239 18.32 0.12 -13.56
C LEU A 239 16.82 -0.03 -13.87
N TYR A 240 16.43 0.12 -15.14
CA TYR A 240 15.07 -0.07 -15.67
C TYR A 240 15.12 -1.06 -16.86
N PRO A 241 15.34 -2.36 -16.60
CA PRO A 241 15.31 -3.38 -17.64
C PRO A 241 13.90 -3.57 -18.23
N SER A 242 13.81 -4.10 -19.45
CA SER A 242 12.53 -4.55 -20.02
C SER A 242 12.00 -5.79 -19.29
N TYR A 243 10.70 -6.07 -19.45
CA TYR A 243 10.08 -7.29 -18.91
C TYR A 243 10.66 -8.55 -19.61
N PRO A 244 10.99 -9.62 -18.87
CA PRO A 244 11.67 -10.80 -19.42
C PRO A 244 10.69 -11.88 -19.92
N TYR A 245 10.04 -11.60 -21.06
CA TYR A 245 9.07 -12.48 -21.71
C TYR A 245 9.62 -13.87 -22.11
N ASP A 246 10.95 -13.98 -22.29
CA ASP A 246 11.65 -15.24 -22.58
C ASP A 246 11.52 -16.29 -21.45
N ARG A 247 11.22 -15.82 -20.23
CA ARG A 247 11.40 -16.58 -18.99
C ARG A 247 10.19 -16.51 -18.06
N ASN A 248 9.53 -15.36 -17.97
CA ASN A 248 8.41 -15.12 -17.08
C ASN A 248 7.16 -14.81 -17.91
N LYS A 249 6.09 -15.57 -17.73
CA LYS A 249 4.88 -15.44 -18.57
C LYS A 249 4.02 -14.21 -18.24
N PRO A 250 3.39 -13.56 -19.24
CA PRO A 250 2.34 -12.56 -19.02
C PRO A 250 1.08 -13.19 -18.36
N ILE A 251 0.03 -12.41 -18.15
CA ILE A 251 -1.25 -12.90 -17.62
C ILE A 251 -2.01 -13.65 -18.73
N VAL A 252 -2.40 -12.92 -19.77
CA VAL A 252 -3.04 -13.46 -20.97
C VAL A 252 -1.98 -14.18 -21.79
N GLN A 253 -2.27 -15.41 -22.19
CA GLN A 253 -1.38 -16.26 -23.00
C GLN A 253 -2.10 -16.96 -24.16
N GLU A 254 -3.43 -16.82 -24.23
CA GLU A 254 -4.33 -17.39 -25.23
C GLU A 254 -5.35 -16.29 -25.59
N GLY A 255 -5.54 -16.00 -26.88
CA GLY A 255 -6.21 -14.76 -27.35
C GLY A 255 -5.26 -13.55 -27.54
N GLY A 256 -5.74 -12.52 -28.24
CA GLY A 256 -4.95 -11.35 -28.64
C GLY A 256 -5.76 -10.22 -29.27
N TYR A 257 -5.10 -9.14 -29.69
CA TYR A 257 -5.72 -8.04 -30.44
C TYR A 257 -5.73 -8.35 -31.94
N ASP A 258 -6.88 -8.23 -32.61
CA ASP A 258 -6.98 -8.34 -34.06
C ASP A 258 -7.04 -6.96 -34.75
N GLU A 259 -6.06 -6.69 -35.62
CA GLU A 259 -6.01 -5.43 -36.40
C GLU A 259 -7.15 -5.29 -37.43
N GLY A 260 -7.85 -6.39 -37.77
CA GLY A 260 -8.91 -6.40 -38.77
C GLY A 260 -10.27 -5.98 -38.23
N SER A 261 -10.61 -6.41 -37.01
CA SER A 261 -11.80 -6.01 -36.26
C SER A 261 -11.56 -4.73 -35.44
N GLY A 262 -10.35 -4.54 -34.94
CA GLY A 262 -10.03 -3.51 -33.95
C GLY A 262 -10.53 -3.87 -32.54
N THR A 263 -10.51 -5.17 -32.18
CA THR A 263 -10.96 -5.66 -30.87
C THR A 263 -10.02 -6.74 -30.32
N PHE A 264 -10.09 -7.00 -29.01
CA PHE A 264 -9.45 -8.15 -28.38
C PHE A 264 -10.34 -9.40 -28.52
N GLU A 265 -9.79 -10.48 -29.08
CA GLU A 265 -10.47 -11.76 -29.28
C GLU A 265 -9.81 -12.85 -28.44
N ALA A 266 -10.60 -13.54 -27.60
CA ALA A 266 -10.15 -14.77 -26.96
C ALA A 266 -10.13 -15.94 -27.95
N GLU A 267 -9.00 -16.65 -28.05
CA GLU A 267 -8.90 -17.85 -28.88
C GLU A 267 -9.94 -18.90 -28.44
N GLY A 268 -10.74 -19.38 -29.39
CA GLY A 268 -11.78 -20.39 -29.15
C GLY A 268 -13.22 -19.88 -29.18
N GLY A 269 -13.45 -18.56 -29.16
CA GLY A 269 -14.78 -17.96 -29.33
C GLY A 269 -15.35 -18.24 -30.74
N SER A 270 -16.41 -19.05 -30.84
CA SER A 270 -16.93 -19.50 -32.15
C SER A 270 -17.84 -18.45 -32.85
N GLY A 271 -17.24 -17.39 -33.38
CA GLY A 271 -17.90 -16.40 -34.25
C GLY A 271 -17.96 -16.85 -35.71
N GLU A 272 -19.16 -16.91 -36.31
CA GLU A 272 -19.33 -17.23 -37.75
C GLU A 272 -19.07 -16.00 -38.65
N GLY A 273 -17.79 -15.74 -38.98
CA GLY A 273 -17.38 -14.70 -39.92
C GLY A 273 -17.06 -15.22 -41.34
N ASP A 274 -17.94 -15.02 -42.31
CA ASP A 274 -17.69 -15.32 -43.74
C ASP A 274 -17.21 -14.06 -44.48
N GLY A 275 -15.92 -13.97 -44.82
CA GLY A 275 -15.29 -12.74 -45.33
C GLY A 275 -13.93 -12.94 -46.00
N SER A 276 -13.90 -13.45 -47.23
CA SER A 276 -12.66 -13.72 -47.98
C SER A 276 -11.89 -12.47 -48.44
N GLY A 277 -10.56 -12.43 -48.24
CA GLY A 277 -9.65 -11.43 -48.82
C GLY A 277 -8.23 -11.94 -49.06
N ASP A 278 -7.80 -12.04 -50.33
CA ASP A 278 -6.41 -12.36 -50.72
C ASP A 278 -5.51 -11.11 -50.58
N GLY A 279 -4.36 -11.24 -49.90
CA GLY A 279 -3.46 -10.11 -49.63
C GLY A 279 -1.97 -10.49 -49.47
N THR A 280 -1.27 -10.83 -50.56
CA THR A 280 0.17 -11.12 -50.49
C THR A 280 1.02 -9.86 -50.35
N GLY A 281 1.64 -9.66 -49.18
CA GLY A 281 2.65 -8.62 -48.93
C GLY A 281 3.94 -9.20 -48.37
N SER A 282 5.10 -8.80 -48.90
CA SER A 282 6.42 -9.10 -48.33
C SER A 282 7.19 -7.79 -48.17
N GLY A 283 7.72 -7.52 -46.98
CA GLY A 283 8.53 -6.35 -46.68
C GLY A 283 9.57 -6.66 -45.62
N ASP A 284 10.81 -6.23 -45.85
CA ASP A 284 11.91 -6.36 -44.87
C ASP A 284 11.73 -5.35 -43.73
N GLY A 285 11.69 -5.85 -42.49
CA GLY A 285 11.77 -5.01 -41.29
C GLY A 285 13.19 -4.53 -41.02
N SER A 286 13.54 -3.31 -41.42
CA SER A 286 14.78 -2.66 -41.00
C SER A 286 14.61 -2.02 -39.62
N GLY A 287 15.39 -2.45 -38.63
CA GLY A 287 15.33 -1.89 -37.27
C GLY A 287 15.60 -0.39 -37.22
N SER A 288 14.82 0.33 -36.40
CA SER A 288 14.96 1.77 -36.18
C SER A 288 15.87 2.06 -34.99
N GLU A 289 16.87 2.92 -35.16
CA GLU A 289 17.68 3.42 -34.05
C GLU A 289 16.94 4.57 -33.33
N LEU A 290 16.79 4.46 -32.00
CA LEU A 290 16.18 5.51 -31.17
C LEU A 290 17.03 6.79 -31.22
N GLY A 291 16.54 7.79 -31.96
CA GLY A 291 17.22 9.07 -32.17
C GLY A 291 17.20 9.98 -30.94
N GLY A 292 18.28 9.98 -30.16
CA GLY A 292 18.40 10.83 -28.96
C GLY A 292 18.32 12.33 -29.26
N GLY A 293 17.20 12.97 -28.91
CA GLY A 293 16.96 14.40 -29.10
C GLY A 293 17.74 15.29 -28.11
N THR A 294 18.96 15.69 -28.48
CA THR A 294 19.80 16.56 -27.62
C THR A 294 19.29 18.02 -27.59
N GLY A 295 18.48 18.35 -26.58
CA GLY A 295 18.00 19.71 -26.30
C GLY A 295 19.11 20.66 -25.82
N ALA A 296 19.89 21.22 -26.75
CA ALA A 296 21.01 22.11 -26.46
C ALA A 296 20.56 23.50 -25.96
N GLY A 297 20.28 23.61 -24.66
CA GLY A 297 19.99 24.88 -23.97
C GLY A 297 19.71 24.81 -22.46
N ALA A 298 19.67 23.61 -21.86
CA ALA A 298 18.96 23.38 -20.59
C ALA A 298 19.78 23.54 -19.28
N GLU A 299 21.00 24.07 -19.30
CA GLU A 299 21.90 24.09 -18.11
C GLU A 299 21.35 24.92 -16.92
N GLY A 300 20.55 25.95 -17.18
CA GLY A 300 19.84 26.70 -16.13
C GLY A 300 18.50 26.06 -15.71
N ASP A 301 17.87 25.35 -16.63
CA ASP A 301 16.48 24.89 -16.50
C ASP A 301 16.39 23.57 -15.73
N ALA A 302 17.35 22.66 -15.93
CA ALA A 302 17.38 21.33 -15.30
C ALA A 302 17.39 21.42 -13.75
N ALA A 303 18.21 22.30 -13.18
CA ALA A 303 18.25 22.52 -11.73
C ALA A 303 16.94 23.11 -11.18
N GLY A 304 16.19 23.85 -12.00
CA GLY A 304 14.83 24.27 -11.69
C GLY A 304 13.89 23.08 -11.57
N PHE A 305 13.86 22.23 -12.59
CA PHE A 305 13.04 21.01 -12.66
C PHE A 305 13.34 20.01 -11.54
N GLU A 306 14.62 19.68 -11.28
CA GLU A 306 15.04 18.83 -10.15
C GLU A 306 14.47 19.34 -8.81
N SER A 307 14.45 20.67 -8.61
CA SER A 307 13.91 21.28 -7.39
C SER A 307 12.39 21.18 -7.28
N GLN A 308 11.67 21.16 -8.41
CA GLN A 308 10.23 20.92 -8.45
C GLN A 308 9.91 19.48 -8.06
N LEU A 309 10.56 18.50 -8.71
CA LEU A 309 10.35 17.07 -8.42
C LEU A 309 10.75 16.71 -6.99
N THR A 310 11.90 17.20 -6.51
CA THR A 310 12.31 17.00 -5.11
C THR A 310 11.35 17.67 -4.13
N GLY A 311 10.72 18.78 -4.55
CA GLY A 311 9.69 19.49 -3.78
C GLY A 311 8.35 18.74 -3.74
N LEU A 312 7.94 18.14 -4.86
CA LEU A 312 6.77 17.25 -4.98
C LEU A 312 6.98 15.98 -4.15
N GLN A 313 8.10 15.28 -4.35
CA GLN A 313 8.44 14.06 -3.63
C GLN A 313 8.32 14.21 -2.12
N ARG A 314 8.82 15.33 -1.55
CA ARG A 314 8.69 15.57 -0.11
C ARG A 314 7.25 15.73 0.36
N VAL A 315 6.36 16.29 -0.46
CA VAL A 315 4.92 16.30 -0.17
C VAL A 315 4.32 14.90 -0.29
N LEU A 316 4.76 14.08 -1.25
CA LEU A 316 4.34 12.67 -1.37
C LEU A 316 4.81 11.80 -0.19
N GLU A 317 5.97 12.09 0.39
CA GLU A 317 6.52 11.39 1.56
C GLU A 317 5.91 11.85 2.90
N ASP A 318 5.47 13.11 3.01
CA ASP A 318 4.84 13.66 4.22
C ASP A 318 3.31 13.41 4.27
N LEU A 319 2.71 12.83 3.22
CA LEU A 319 1.33 12.34 3.23
C LEU A 319 1.14 11.23 4.28
N PRO A 320 0.02 11.22 5.04
CA PRO A 320 -0.22 10.17 6.04
C PRO A 320 -0.32 8.78 5.40
N THR A 321 0.26 7.74 6.01
CA THR A 321 0.14 6.34 5.53
C THR A 321 -1.30 5.82 5.52
N ALA A 322 -2.24 6.51 6.17
CA ALA A 322 -3.67 6.26 6.05
C ALA A 322 -4.25 6.59 4.66
N VAL A 323 -3.56 7.43 3.85
CA VAL A 323 -3.93 7.79 2.46
C VAL A 323 -3.89 6.57 1.55
N GLY A 324 -3.21 5.52 2.01
CA GLY A 324 -2.49 4.60 1.16
C GLY A 324 -0.99 4.84 1.32
N VAL A 325 -0.18 3.90 0.84
CA VAL A 325 1.28 3.99 0.89
C VAL A 325 1.85 4.17 -0.51
N ASN A 326 2.32 5.39 -0.77
CA ASN A 326 3.28 5.68 -1.84
C ASN A 326 4.50 4.77 -1.68
N GLY A 327 4.65 3.72 -2.50
CA GLY A 327 5.82 2.85 -2.41
C GLY A 327 5.87 1.75 -3.46
N ASP A 328 6.95 1.78 -4.22
CA ASP A 328 7.38 0.69 -5.10
C ASP A 328 7.43 -0.62 -4.28
N GLY A 329 6.90 -1.70 -4.85
CA GLY A 329 6.85 -3.03 -4.22
C GLY A 329 5.49 -3.45 -3.65
N ILE A 330 4.51 -2.55 -3.48
CA ILE A 330 3.11 -2.97 -3.23
C ILE A 330 2.63 -3.89 -4.36
N GLY A 331 1.88 -4.95 -4.01
CA GLY A 331 1.51 -5.98 -4.97
C GLY A 331 0.33 -6.82 -4.53
N SER A 332 0.17 -8.01 -5.11
CA SER A 332 -0.83 -9.03 -4.76
C SER A 332 -0.47 -10.35 -5.43
N ASN A 333 -1.07 -11.47 -5.03
CA ASN A 333 -1.30 -12.58 -5.95
C ASN A 333 -2.82 -12.85 -6.09
N SER A 334 -3.24 -13.36 -7.25
CA SER A 334 -4.54 -13.99 -7.48
C SER A 334 -4.40 -15.04 -8.56
N TRP A 335 -4.91 -16.25 -8.33
CA TRP A 335 -4.94 -17.28 -9.36
C TRP A 335 -6.17 -18.16 -9.23
N VAL A 336 -6.63 -18.66 -10.39
CA VAL A 336 -7.78 -19.55 -10.52
C VAL A 336 -7.35 -20.82 -11.22
N VAL A 337 -7.89 -21.95 -10.76
CA VAL A 337 -7.65 -23.29 -11.32
C VAL A 337 -9.01 -23.90 -11.65
N SER A 338 -9.23 -24.30 -12.90
CA SER A 338 -10.47 -24.94 -13.37
C SER A 338 -10.69 -26.31 -12.73
N GLY A 339 -11.94 -26.78 -12.70
CA GLY A 339 -12.28 -28.08 -12.15
C GLY A 339 -11.65 -29.29 -12.82
N GLU A 340 -11.03 -29.17 -14.01
CA GLU A 340 -10.21 -30.26 -14.53
C GLU A 340 -9.05 -30.57 -13.56
N HIS A 341 -8.43 -29.54 -12.99
CA HIS A 341 -7.19 -29.64 -12.22
C HIS A 341 -7.39 -29.66 -10.70
N THR A 342 -8.62 -29.57 -10.20
CA THR A 342 -8.92 -29.57 -8.76
C THR A 342 -9.34 -30.94 -8.24
N VAL A 343 -9.26 -31.12 -6.91
CA VAL A 343 -9.74 -32.34 -6.23
C VAL A 343 -11.28 -32.39 -6.15
N SER A 344 -11.95 -31.23 -6.23
CA SER A 344 -13.41 -31.11 -6.19
C SER A 344 -14.10 -31.34 -7.54
N GLY A 345 -13.42 -31.11 -8.67
CA GLY A 345 -14.07 -31.12 -9.98
C GLY A 345 -14.80 -29.81 -10.32
N LYS A 346 -14.60 -28.76 -9.52
CA LYS A 346 -15.08 -27.38 -9.73
C LYS A 346 -13.96 -26.39 -9.41
N PRO A 347 -14.04 -25.12 -9.85
CA PRO A 347 -12.92 -24.20 -9.73
C PRO A 347 -12.50 -23.89 -8.28
N LEU A 348 -11.21 -23.59 -8.11
CA LEU A 348 -10.63 -23.00 -6.91
C LEU A 348 -10.01 -21.66 -7.28
N LEU A 349 -10.34 -20.60 -6.54
CA LEU A 349 -9.78 -19.25 -6.73
C LEU A 349 -9.11 -18.79 -5.43
N ALA A 350 -7.82 -18.43 -5.49
CA ALA A 350 -7.06 -17.89 -4.37
C ALA A 350 -6.64 -16.45 -4.64
N ASN A 351 -6.69 -15.57 -3.64
CA ASN A 351 -6.28 -14.17 -3.76
C ASN A 351 -5.76 -13.63 -2.43
N ASP A 352 -4.66 -12.88 -2.48
CA ASP A 352 -4.02 -12.24 -1.34
C ASP A 352 -3.31 -10.91 -1.71
N PRO A 353 -3.98 -9.75 -1.57
CA PRO A 353 -3.41 -8.43 -1.88
C PRO A 353 -2.36 -8.00 -0.85
N HIS A 354 -1.16 -7.65 -1.32
CA HIS A 354 0.01 -7.27 -0.53
C HIS A 354 0.05 -5.76 -0.27
N LEU A 355 -0.56 -5.34 0.84
CA LEU A 355 -0.69 -3.92 1.21
C LEU A 355 0.11 -3.60 2.48
N SER A 356 0.33 -2.32 2.77
CA SER A 356 1.02 -1.92 3.99
C SER A 356 0.26 -2.32 5.26
N ALA A 357 1.01 -2.73 6.29
CA ALA A 357 0.44 -3.33 7.47
C ALA A 357 -0.14 -2.29 8.45
N SER A 358 -1.46 -2.31 8.65
CA SER A 358 -2.20 -1.34 9.47
C SER A 358 -2.96 -2.01 10.63
N LEU A 359 -3.31 -1.21 11.65
CA LEU A 359 -4.16 -1.63 12.76
C LEU A 359 -5.31 -0.63 13.00
N PRO A 360 -6.57 -0.98 12.69
CA PRO A 360 -7.02 -2.23 12.04
C PRO A 360 -6.49 -2.40 10.60
N SER A 361 -6.57 -3.63 10.09
CA SER A 361 -6.37 -3.96 8.66
C SER A 361 -7.37 -3.18 7.80
N VAL A 362 -6.94 -2.76 6.61
CA VAL A 362 -7.80 -2.04 5.65
C VAL A 362 -9.11 -2.78 5.34
N TRP A 363 -9.07 -4.12 5.34
CA TRP A 363 -10.22 -4.98 5.04
C TRP A 363 -11.12 -5.24 6.26
N TYR A 364 -12.42 -5.34 6.00
CA TYR A 364 -13.47 -5.76 6.94
C TYR A 364 -14.25 -6.94 6.33
N GLN A 365 -14.12 -8.12 6.94
CA GLN A 365 -14.84 -9.34 6.53
C GLN A 365 -16.32 -9.25 6.91
N MET A 366 -17.23 -9.60 5.99
CA MET A 366 -18.68 -9.60 6.23
C MET A 366 -19.46 -10.31 5.10
N GLY A 367 -20.64 -10.82 5.40
CA GLY A 367 -21.67 -11.24 4.43
C GLY A 367 -22.94 -10.40 4.48
N LEU A 368 -23.57 -10.26 3.31
CA LEU A 368 -24.75 -9.46 3.03
C LEU A 368 -25.78 -10.34 2.31
N HIS A 369 -26.74 -10.85 3.09
CA HIS A 369 -27.68 -11.88 2.68
C HIS A 369 -29.11 -11.33 2.60
N CYS A 370 -29.73 -11.49 1.43
CA CYS A 370 -31.17 -11.37 1.27
C CYS A 370 -31.83 -12.69 1.63
N ARG A 371 -32.79 -12.67 2.59
CA ARG A 371 -33.51 -13.89 3.01
C ARG A 371 -34.24 -14.61 1.86
N ASP A 372 -34.63 -13.85 0.84
CA ASP A 372 -35.15 -14.34 -0.44
C ASP A 372 -34.53 -13.47 -1.55
N VAL A 373 -33.64 -14.04 -2.38
CA VAL A 373 -33.09 -13.33 -3.55
C VAL A 373 -34.20 -13.07 -4.57
N SER A 374 -34.48 -11.79 -4.81
CA SER A 374 -35.70 -11.32 -5.48
C SER A 374 -35.56 -9.86 -5.93
N ASP A 375 -36.45 -9.35 -6.80
CA ASP A 375 -36.43 -7.95 -7.28
C ASP A 375 -36.38 -6.88 -6.16
N LYS A 376 -36.80 -7.22 -4.92
CA LYS A 376 -36.74 -6.34 -3.74
C LYS A 376 -35.40 -6.43 -2.99
N CYS A 377 -34.73 -7.57 -3.04
CA CYS A 377 -33.52 -7.87 -2.28
C CYS A 377 -32.61 -8.79 -3.12
N ARG A 378 -31.54 -8.23 -3.68
CA ARG A 378 -30.82 -8.80 -4.85
C ARG A 378 -29.39 -9.27 -4.56
N TYR A 379 -29.02 -9.44 -3.30
CA TYR A 379 -27.64 -9.73 -2.86
C TYR A 379 -27.61 -10.95 -1.94
N ASP A 380 -26.74 -11.92 -2.22
CA ASP A 380 -26.37 -13.00 -1.29
C ASP A 380 -24.85 -13.20 -1.35
N VAL A 381 -24.12 -12.21 -0.84
CA VAL A 381 -22.70 -11.97 -1.16
C VAL A 381 -21.85 -11.86 0.09
N THR A 382 -20.65 -12.43 0.08
CA THR A 382 -19.74 -12.43 1.23
C THR A 382 -18.29 -12.21 0.82
N GLY A 383 -17.49 -11.60 1.70
CA GLY A 383 -16.07 -11.37 1.46
C GLY A 383 -15.53 -10.15 2.18
N TYR A 384 -14.52 -9.55 1.55
CA TYR A 384 -13.81 -8.39 2.09
C TYR A 384 -14.44 -7.09 1.58
N THR A 385 -14.79 -6.25 2.53
CA THR A 385 -15.39 -4.92 2.35
C THR A 385 -14.44 -3.86 2.93
N PHE A 386 -14.71 -2.58 2.69
CA PHE A 386 -14.06 -1.50 3.43
C PHE A 386 -15.02 -0.91 4.46
N ALA A 387 -14.54 -0.71 5.69
CA ALA A 387 -15.26 0.12 6.65
C ALA A 387 -15.35 1.55 6.11
N GLY A 388 -16.57 2.00 5.79
CA GLY A 388 -16.81 3.29 5.12
C GLY A 388 -17.50 3.16 3.76
N MET A 389 -17.49 1.98 3.12
CA MET A 389 -17.97 1.79 1.76
C MET A 389 -18.89 0.56 1.65
N PRO A 390 -20.12 0.70 1.11
CA PRO A 390 -21.05 -0.43 0.97
C PRO A 390 -20.62 -1.45 -0.09
N GLY A 391 -21.11 -2.69 0.05
CA GLY A 391 -20.80 -3.81 -0.86
C GLY A 391 -19.52 -4.58 -0.50
N VAL A 392 -19.25 -5.63 -1.28
CA VAL A 392 -18.07 -6.51 -1.21
C VAL A 392 -17.13 -6.21 -2.38
N ILE A 393 -15.81 -6.22 -2.14
CA ILE A 393 -14.80 -5.84 -3.13
C ILE A 393 -14.01 -7.04 -3.63
N ILE A 394 -13.71 -8.00 -2.76
CA ILE A 394 -13.13 -9.30 -3.11
C ILE A 394 -13.92 -10.37 -2.37
N GLY A 395 -14.38 -11.42 -3.06
CA GLY A 395 -15.15 -12.49 -2.43
C GLY A 395 -15.95 -13.32 -3.42
N HIS A 396 -17.15 -13.73 -3.00
CA HIS A 396 -18.06 -14.52 -3.82
C HIS A 396 -19.53 -14.23 -3.47
N ASN A 397 -20.43 -14.61 -4.37
CA ASN A 397 -21.86 -14.73 -4.09
C ASN A 397 -22.28 -16.22 -4.21
N GLN A 398 -23.55 -16.49 -4.52
CA GLN A 398 -24.07 -17.85 -4.70
C GLN A 398 -23.62 -18.52 -6.01
N ASP A 399 -23.27 -17.74 -7.04
CA ASP A 399 -23.04 -18.22 -8.41
C ASP A 399 -21.56 -18.10 -8.84
N ILE A 400 -20.87 -17.00 -8.46
CA ILE A 400 -19.51 -16.64 -8.90
C ILE A 400 -18.58 -16.24 -7.74
N ALA A 401 -17.26 -16.30 -7.98
CA ALA A 401 -16.21 -15.76 -7.14
C ALA A 401 -15.21 -14.91 -7.95
N TRP A 402 -14.65 -13.88 -7.30
CA TRP A 402 -13.67 -12.99 -7.94
C TRP A 402 -12.56 -12.52 -6.99
N GLY A 403 -11.37 -12.30 -7.56
CA GLY A 403 -10.20 -11.78 -6.86
C GLY A 403 -9.47 -10.72 -7.67
N LEU A 404 -8.81 -9.77 -7.00
CA LEU A 404 -8.17 -8.62 -7.63
C LEU A 404 -6.65 -8.60 -7.41
N THR A 405 -5.89 -8.16 -8.40
CA THR A 405 -4.49 -7.72 -8.24
C THR A 405 -4.23 -6.39 -8.91
N ASN A 406 -3.22 -5.64 -8.45
CA ASN A 406 -2.79 -4.44 -9.15
C ASN A 406 -2.30 -4.79 -10.56
N SER A 407 -2.84 -4.12 -11.59
CA SER A 407 -2.44 -4.33 -12.99
C SER A 407 -1.14 -3.61 -13.35
N GLY A 408 -0.75 -2.57 -12.61
CA GLY A 408 0.44 -1.77 -12.92
C GLY A 408 0.28 -0.85 -14.13
N VAL A 409 -0.91 -0.82 -14.75
CA VAL A 409 -1.28 0.09 -15.83
C VAL A 409 -1.02 1.53 -15.39
N ASP A 410 -0.37 2.29 -16.27
CA ASP A 410 -0.08 3.67 -16.03
C ASP A 410 -1.25 4.57 -16.48
N VAL A 411 -1.89 5.15 -15.46
CA VAL A 411 -3.04 6.05 -15.60
C VAL A 411 -2.70 7.49 -15.17
N THR A 412 -1.42 7.82 -15.05
CA THR A 412 -0.89 9.09 -14.55
C THR A 412 0.22 9.64 -15.42
N ASP A 413 0.31 10.97 -15.55
CA ASP A 413 1.52 11.61 -16.10
C ASP A 413 1.77 12.94 -15.39
N LEU A 414 3.03 13.22 -15.06
CA LEU A 414 3.44 14.51 -14.53
C LEU A 414 3.84 15.44 -15.67
N TYR A 415 3.04 16.48 -15.90
CA TYR A 415 3.33 17.46 -16.93
C TYR A 415 4.17 18.61 -16.37
N LEU A 416 5.32 18.85 -17.00
CA LEU A 416 6.21 19.97 -16.72
C LEU A 416 5.69 21.24 -17.42
N GLU A 417 5.04 22.11 -16.65
CA GLU A 417 4.42 23.34 -17.10
C GLU A 417 5.42 24.50 -17.10
N LYS A 418 5.51 25.23 -18.21
CA LYS A 418 6.16 26.55 -18.25
C LYS A 418 5.17 27.60 -17.79
N ILE A 419 5.41 28.19 -16.62
CA ILE A 419 4.53 29.20 -16.02
C ILE A 419 5.07 30.62 -16.21
N THR A 420 4.15 31.58 -16.28
CA THR A 420 4.41 33.02 -16.23
C THR A 420 3.45 33.68 -15.23
N GLY A 421 3.61 34.99 -14.99
CA GLY A 421 2.68 35.75 -14.15
C GLY A 421 1.22 35.75 -14.65
N ASP A 422 1.01 35.61 -15.96
CA ASP A 422 -0.32 35.68 -16.61
C ASP A 422 -0.96 34.31 -16.87
N GLY A 423 -0.21 33.20 -16.78
CA GLY A 423 -0.70 31.87 -17.15
C GLY A 423 0.38 30.80 -17.26
N TYR A 424 0.12 29.79 -18.09
CA TYR A 424 1.09 28.77 -18.50
C TYR A 424 1.21 28.74 -20.02
N GLN A 425 2.34 28.28 -20.57
CA GLN A 425 2.54 28.16 -22.01
C GLN A 425 1.82 26.91 -22.55
N TYR A 426 1.07 27.04 -23.65
CA TYR A 426 0.57 25.93 -24.46
C TYR A 426 0.78 26.24 -25.96
N GLY A 427 1.71 25.52 -26.60
CA GLY A 427 2.24 25.88 -27.92
C GLY A 427 2.80 27.32 -27.92
N ASP A 428 2.40 28.11 -28.94
CA ASP A 428 2.79 29.53 -29.08
C ASP A 428 2.00 30.50 -28.17
N LYS A 429 1.17 30.01 -27.25
CA LYS A 429 0.22 30.84 -26.46
C LYS A 429 0.50 30.77 -24.97
N VAL A 430 0.15 31.84 -24.25
CA VAL A 430 -0.05 31.79 -22.80
C VAL A 430 -1.55 31.61 -22.53
N VAL A 431 -1.90 30.59 -21.74
CA VAL A 431 -3.27 30.25 -21.36
C VAL A 431 -3.43 30.56 -19.85
N PRO A 432 -4.50 31.28 -19.43
CA PRO A 432 -4.69 31.59 -18.02
C PRO A 432 -5.04 30.32 -17.22
N PHE A 433 -4.57 30.26 -15.97
CA PHE A 433 -4.92 29.18 -15.05
C PHE A 433 -6.42 29.18 -14.73
N THR A 434 -7.04 28.00 -14.70
CA THR A 434 -8.27 27.81 -13.93
C THR A 434 -7.90 27.90 -12.44
N THR A 435 -8.68 28.65 -11.66
CA THR A 435 -8.36 28.89 -10.23
C THR A 435 -9.57 28.74 -9.33
N ARG A 436 -9.34 28.23 -8.12
CA ARG A 436 -10.32 28.21 -7.03
C ARG A 436 -9.67 28.59 -5.70
N GLU A 437 -10.46 29.20 -4.80
CA GLU A 437 -10.08 29.44 -3.42
C GLU A 437 -10.68 28.35 -2.54
N GLU A 438 -9.84 27.64 -1.77
CA GLU A 438 -10.26 26.66 -0.77
C GLU A 438 -9.99 27.23 0.64
N THR A 439 -10.81 26.87 1.63
CA THR A 439 -10.63 27.28 3.03
C THR A 439 -10.54 26.05 3.94
N ILE A 440 -9.33 25.77 4.42
CA ILE A 440 -9.02 24.70 5.36
C ILE A 440 -9.32 25.20 6.77
N LYS A 441 -10.18 24.50 7.53
CA LYS A 441 -10.41 24.80 8.97
C LYS A 441 -9.39 24.05 9.82
N VAL A 442 -8.98 24.63 10.94
CA VAL A 442 -7.88 24.09 11.77
C VAL A 442 -8.32 24.01 13.23
N ALA A 443 -8.25 22.81 13.83
CA ALA A 443 -8.57 22.61 15.25
C ALA A 443 -7.69 23.51 16.14
N GLY A 444 -8.33 24.22 17.07
CA GLY A 444 -7.67 25.19 17.97
C GLY A 444 -7.03 26.41 17.28
N GLY A 445 -7.24 26.61 15.98
CA GLY A 445 -6.54 27.61 15.17
C GLY A 445 -7.46 28.48 14.31
N ALA A 446 -6.85 29.35 13.49
CA ALA A 446 -7.54 30.10 12.45
C ALA A 446 -7.49 29.33 11.11
N SER A 447 -8.57 29.41 10.33
CA SER A 447 -8.63 28.77 9.01
C SER A 447 -7.57 29.32 8.05
N ARG A 448 -6.93 28.43 7.28
CA ARG A 448 -5.98 28.79 6.21
C ARG A 448 -6.71 28.81 4.88
N LYS A 449 -6.62 29.93 4.15
CA LYS A 449 -7.00 29.99 2.74
C LYS A 449 -5.86 29.52 1.86
N ILE A 450 -6.18 28.77 0.81
CA ILE A 450 -5.26 28.44 -0.28
C ILE A 450 -5.92 28.78 -1.63
N VAL A 451 -5.08 29.02 -2.63
CA VAL A 451 -5.51 29.04 -4.03
C VAL A 451 -4.99 27.76 -4.68
N VAL A 452 -5.84 27.08 -5.43
CA VAL A 452 -5.45 26.00 -6.34
C VAL A 452 -5.43 26.57 -7.76
N ARG A 453 -4.39 26.20 -8.53
CA ARG A 453 -4.24 26.50 -9.95
C ARG A 453 -4.31 25.19 -10.74
N GLU A 454 -5.04 25.20 -11.84
CA GLU A 454 -5.20 24.07 -12.77
C GLU A 454 -4.84 24.54 -14.20
N THR A 455 -4.11 23.70 -14.94
CA THR A 455 -3.84 23.83 -16.38
C THR A 455 -4.80 22.94 -17.18
N ASN A 456 -4.60 22.79 -18.49
CA ASN A 456 -5.29 21.76 -19.28
C ASN A 456 -4.90 20.34 -18.83
N ASN A 457 -3.66 20.15 -18.39
CA ASN A 457 -3.14 18.86 -17.96
C ASN A 457 -3.63 18.50 -16.54
N GLY A 458 -3.75 19.48 -15.63
CA GLY A 458 -4.40 19.25 -14.33
C GLY A 458 -3.98 20.21 -13.22
N PRO A 459 -4.21 19.86 -11.93
CA PRO A 459 -3.82 20.68 -10.80
C PRO A 459 -2.29 20.79 -10.66
N LEU A 460 -1.79 22.00 -10.42
CA LEU A 460 -0.38 22.24 -10.09
C LEU A 460 -0.06 21.71 -8.69
N LEU A 461 0.78 20.66 -8.63
CA LEU A 461 1.23 20.07 -7.38
C LEU A 461 2.36 20.89 -6.74
N SER A 462 3.25 21.47 -7.56
CA SER A 462 4.35 22.36 -7.13
C SER A 462 3.89 23.51 -6.22
N ASP A 463 2.66 24.00 -6.42
CA ASP A 463 2.04 25.08 -5.65
C ASP A 463 1.87 24.76 -4.14
N ARG A 464 2.19 23.53 -3.70
CA ARG A 464 2.10 23.04 -2.32
C ARG A 464 3.43 22.89 -1.58
N SER A 465 4.59 22.97 -2.26
CA SER A 465 5.89 22.81 -1.59
C SER A 465 6.39 24.11 -0.94
N ASP A 466 6.44 24.14 0.39
CA ASP A 466 6.79 25.35 1.16
C ASP A 466 8.27 25.78 1.00
N ASP A 467 9.13 24.90 0.44
CA ASP A 467 10.50 25.26 0.05
C ASP A 467 10.57 26.03 -1.28
N LEU A 468 9.66 25.77 -2.22
CA LEU A 468 9.54 26.58 -3.43
C LEU A 468 9.05 27.98 -3.07
N VAL A 469 8.08 28.07 -2.15
CA VAL A 469 7.58 29.32 -1.54
C VAL A 469 8.69 30.11 -0.79
N LYS A 470 9.75 29.45 -0.32
CA LYS A 470 10.91 30.10 0.33
C LYS A 470 12.07 30.39 -0.62
N THR A 471 12.27 29.57 -1.65
CA THR A 471 13.34 29.76 -2.64
C THR A 471 13.02 30.94 -3.55
N GLY A 472 11.77 31.07 -4.00
CA GLY A 472 11.28 32.28 -4.68
C GLY A 472 11.35 33.56 -3.83
N LYS A 473 11.48 33.46 -2.50
CA LYS A 473 11.71 34.59 -1.59
C LYS A 473 13.19 34.90 -1.30
N LYS A 474 14.13 34.13 -1.88
CA LYS A 474 15.58 34.30 -1.66
C LYS A 474 16.34 34.80 -2.88
N ALA A 475 15.69 34.91 -4.05
CA ALA A 475 16.20 35.72 -5.16
C ALA A 475 16.18 37.21 -4.74
N ALA A 476 17.34 37.74 -4.35
CA ALA A 476 17.43 39.08 -3.77
C ALA A 476 17.49 40.17 -4.85
N VAL A 477 16.41 40.95 -4.98
CA VAL A 477 16.38 42.20 -5.76
C VAL A 477 15.68 43.28 -4.93
N ASP A 478 16.38 44.37 -4.61
CA ASP A 478 15.85 45.46 -3.77
C ASP A 478 14.93 46.40 -4.55
N SER A 479 13.66 46.02 -4.75
CA SER A 479 12.52 46.95 -4.88
C SER A 479 11.17 46.23 -4.75
N ALA A 480 10.11 46.99 -4.47
CA ALA A 480 8.78 46.52 -4.11
C ALA A 480 8.25 45.29 -4.89
N ALA A 481 7.90 44.23 -4.15
CA ALA A 481 7.18 43.04 -4.64
C ALA A 481 5.88 43.44 -5.39
N PRO A 482 5.46 42.72 -6.44
CA PRO A 482 5.43 41.23 -6.55
C PRO A 482 6.31 40.71 -7.73
N ASP A 483 6.19 39.49 -8.29
CA ASP A 483 5.23 38.38 -8.15
C ASP A 483 5.84 36.98 -8.42
N ARG A 484 5.02 35.92 -8.39
CA ARG A 484 5.32 34.49 -8.62
C ARG A 484 5.65 34.11 -10.08
N GLY A 485 6.14 35.05 -10.88
CA GLY A 485 6.07 35.06 -12.34
C GLY A 485 6.55 33.79 -13.07
N ASP A 486 7.81 33.78 -13.47
CA ASP A 486 8.28 32.93 -14.57
C ASP A 486 9.11 31.74 -14.08
N GLY A 487 8.89 30.55 -14.67
CA GLY A 487 9.64 29.34 -14.35
C GLY A 487 8.92 28.05 -14.74
N TYR A 488 9.23 26.97 -14.02
CA TYR A 488 8.64 25.64 -14.21
C TYR A 488 7.80 25.21 -13.00
N ALA A 489 6.70 24.50 -13.25
CA ALA A 489 5.87 23.83 -12.24
C ALA A 489 5.45 22.44 -12.73
N VAL A 490 5.00 21.58 -11.82
CA VAL A 490 4.50 20.23 -12.16
C VAL A 490 2.99 20.19 -11.98
N ALA A 491 2.27 19.87 -13.06
CA ALA A 491 0.88 19.45 -13.06
C ALA A 491 0.78 17.91 -12.98
N LEU A 492 -0.35 17.39 -12.53
CA LEU A 492 -0.67 15.96 -12.62
C LEU A 492 -1.92 15.77 -13.49
N ARG A 493 -1.77 15.03 -14.60
CA ARG A 493 -2.90 14.42 -15.30
C ARG A 493 -3.11 13.04 -14.70
N TRP A 494 -4.35 12.71 -14.33
CA TRP A 494 -4.69 11.43 -13.70
C TRP A 494 -6.17 11.11 -13.92
N THR A 495 -6.46 9.87 -14.30
CA THR A 495 -7.81 9.42 -14.65
C THR A 495 -8.79 9.50 -13.48
N ALA A 496 -8.34 9.34 -12.24
CA ALA A 496 -9.18 9.51 -11.06
C ALA A 496 -9.65 10.95 -10.81
N LEU A 497 -9.08 11.94 -11.50
CA LEU A 497 -9.53 13.32 -11.45
C LEU A 497 -10.65 13.63 -12.46
N ASP A 498 -10.96 12.69 -13.36
CA ASP A 498 -12.19 12.70 -14.14
C ASP A 498 -13.31 11.96 -13.35
N PRO A 499 -14.57 12.43 -13.35
CA PRO A 499 -15.67 11.70 -12.70
C PRO A 499 -16.09 10.44 -13.50
N GLY A 500 -15.96 9.26 -12.88
CA GLY A 500 -16.29 7.94 -13.44
C GLY A 500 -17.38 7.17 -12.67
N ARG A 501 -17.46 5.85 -12.91
CA ARG A 501 -18.57 4.97 -12.46
C ARG A 501 -18.22 3.78 -11.57
N THR A 502 -16.98 3.60 -11.08
CA THR A 502 -16.54 2.40 -10.33
C THR A 502 -17.48 1.95 -9.19
N MET A 503 -18.19 2.85 -8.51
CA MET A 503 -19.16 2.48 -7.46
C MET A 503 -20.41 1.76 -8.00
N ASP A 504 -20.82 1.98 -9.26
CA ASP A 504 -21.81 1.15 -9.94
C ASP A 504 -21.25 -0.29 -10.16
N ALA A 505 -19.97 -0.43 -10.54
CA ALA A 505 -19.32 -1.72 -10.79
C ALA A 505 -19.34 -2.64 -9.57
N VAL A 506 -19.01 -2.11 -8.39
CA VAL A 506 -19.07 -2.86 -7.11
C VAL A 506 -20.46 -3.47 -6.89
N PHE A 507 -21.52 -2.68 -7.08
CA PHE A 507 -22.91 -3.14 -6.95
C PHE A 507 -23.42 -3.97 -8.14
N ALA A 508 -22.67 -4.05 -9.24
CA ALA A 508 -22.93 -4.94 -10.36
C ALA A 508 -22.27 -6.32 -10.14
N ILE A 509 -20.96 -6.35 -9.92
CA ILE A 509 -20.18 -7.58 -9.65
C ILE A 509 -20.77 -8.38 -8.49
N ASN A 510 -21.20 -7.73 -7.40
CA ASN A 510 -21.83 -8.41 -6.26
C ASN A 510 -23.14 -9.18 -6.60
N ARG A 511 -23.72 -8.95 -7.78
CA ARG A 511 -24.98 -9.58 -8.26
C ARG A 511 -24.81 -10.32 -9.59
N ALA A 512 -23.60 -10.33 -10.15
CA ALA A 512 -23.28 -11.04 -11.38
C ALA A 512 -23.36 -12.56 -11.15
N LYS A 513 -23.82 -13.31 -12.15
CA LYS A 513 -24.09 -14.75 -12.03
C LYS A 513 -23.24 -15.63 -12.95
N ASP A 514 -22.76 -15.03 -14.02
CA ASP A 514 -22.02 -15.66 -15.09
C ASP A 514 -20.97 -14.68 -15.63
N TRP A 515 -20.21 -15.12 -16.62
CA TRP A 515 -19.11 -14.36 -17.21
C TRP A 515 -19.59 -13.09 -17.93
N ASP A 516 -20.77 -13.14 -18.56
CA ASP A 516 -21.33 -12.02 -19.32
C ASP A 516 -21.81 -10.92 -18.35
N ASP A 517 -22.55 -11.30 -17.30
CA ASP A 517 -22.93 -10.43 -16.17
C ASP A 517 -21.68 -9.80 -15.52
N PHE A 518 -20.58 -10.56 -15.40
CA PHE A 518 -19.32 -10.10 -14.81
C PHE A 518 -18.53 -9.15 -15.73
N ARG A 519 -18.51 -9.41 -17.04
CA ARG A 519 -17.88 -8.52 -18.05
C ARG A 519 -18.63 -7.19 -18.16
N GLU A 520 -19.96 -7.19 -18.30
CA GLU A 520 -20.77 -5.95 -18.29
C GLU A 520 -20.55 -5.16 -16.99
N ALA A 521 -20.47 -5.86 -15.85
CA ALA A 521 -20.16 -5.23 -14.58
C ALA A 521 -18.73 -4.65 -14.50
N SER A 522 -17.77 -5.25 -15.21
CA SER A 522 -16.36 -4.82 -15.23
C SER A 522 -16.11 -3.56 -16.06
N GLU A 523 -16.86 -3.34 -17.15
CA GLU A 523 -16.80 -2.09 -17.96
C GLU A 523 -17.08 -0.83 -17.12
N LEU A 524 -17.81 -0.98 -16.02
CA LEU A 524 -18.12 0.10 -15.08
C LEU A 524 -16.95 0.44 -14.14
N PHE A 525 -15.92 -0.42 -14.08
CA PHE A 525 -14.76 -0.31 -13.18
C PHE A 525 -13.68 0.61 -13.78
N GLU A 526 -14.06 1.86 -14.05
CA GLU A 526 -13.21 2.83 -14.75
C GLU A 526 -11.88 3.11 -14.02
N VAL A 527 -11.89 3.23 -12.69
CA VAL A 527 -10.73 3.67 -11.90
C VAL A 527 -10.71 3.04 -10.49
N PRO A 528 -9.56 2.52 -10.00
CA PRO A 528 -8.33 2.26 -10.74
C PRO A 528 -8.51 1.06 -11.70
N SER A 529 -7.73 0.99 -12.78
CA SER A 529 -7.60 -0.27 -13.52
C SER A 529 -7.01 -1.33 -12.59
N GLN A 530 -7.54 -2.55 -12.61
CA GLN A 530 -7.08 -3.68 -11.82
C GLN A 530 -7.21 -4.97 -12.64
N ASN A 531 -6.38 -5.96 -12.32
CA ASN A 531 -6.56 -7.32 -12.80
C ASN A 531 -7.74 -7.96 -12.08
N LEU A 532 -8.83 -8.26 -12.79
CA LEU A 532 -9.96 -9.02 -12.23
C LEU A 532 -9.85 -10.48 -12.66
N VAL A 533 -9.83 -11.40 -11.69
CA VAL A 533 -9.83 -12.85 -11.89
C VAL A 533 -11.19 -13.40 -11.47
N TYR A 534 -11.74 -14.32 -12.26
CA TYR A 534 -13.11 -14.85 -12.18
C TYR A 534 -13.14 -16.39 -12.09
N ALA A 535 -14.15 -16.92 -11.40
CA ALA A 535 -14.52 -18.33 -11.40
C ALA A 535 -16.03 -18.50 -11.12
N ASP A 536 -16.68 -19.54 -11.65
CA ASP A 536 -18.08 -19.85 -11.33
C ASP A 536 -18.42 -21.30 -10.97
N THR A 537 -19.63 -21.45 -10.46
CA THR A 537 -20.24 -22.73 -10.07
C THR A 537 -20.57 -23.64 -11.26
N ASP A 538 -20.60 -23.16 -12.51
CA ASP A 538 -20.82 -24.00 -13.69
C ASP A 538 -19.51 -24.61 -14.25
N ASN A 539 -18.35 -24.06 -13.85
CA ASN A 539 -16.96 -24.51 -14.03
C ASN A 539 -16.11 -23.62 -14.96
N HIS A 540 -16.56 -22.40 -15.26
CA HIS A 540 -15.77 -21.48 -16.06
C HIS A 540 -14.74 -20.72 -15.21
N ILE A 541 -13.65 -20.28 -15.84
CA ILE A 541 -12.60 -19.44 -15.26
C ILE A 541 -12.25 -18.30 -16.21
N GLY A 542 -11.87 -17.13 -15.68
CA GLY A 542 -11.57 -15.99 -16.55
C GLY A 542 -10.71 -14.89 -15.93
N TYR A 543 -10.29 -13.98 -16.79
CA TYR A 543 -9.52 -12.78 -16.48
C TYR A 543 -9.97 -11.61 -17.36
N THR A 544 -10.02 -10.41 -16.80
CA THR A 544 -10.32 -9.17 -17.55
C THR A 544 -9.54 -7.99 -16.97
N LEU A 545 -9.05 -7.11 -17.84
CA LEU A 545 -8.43 -5.83 -17.49
C LEU A 545 -9.41 -4.67 -17.74
N PRO A 546 -10.37 -4.38 -16.84
CA PRO A 546 -11.13 -3.15 -16.94
C PRO A 546 -10.26 -1.93 -16.61
N GLY A 547 -10.69 -0.79 -17.13
CA GLY A 547 -10.13 0.50 -16.75
C GLY A 547 -10.35 1.56 -17.82
N LYS A 548 -10.23 2.81 -17.39
CA LYS A 548 -10.19 3.98 -18.25
C LYS A 548 -8.74 4.33 -18.55
N ILE A 549 -8.13 3.62 -19.51
CA ILE A 549 -6.69 3.67 -19.80
C ILE A 549 -6.41 4.77 -20.84
N PRO A 550 -5.50 5.74 -20.60
CA PRO A 550 -5.26 6.85 -21.53
C PRO A 550 -4.41 6.42 -22.73
N THR A 551 -4.82 6.84 -23.93
CA THR A 551 -3.92 6.81 -25.10
C THR A 551 -3.12 8.11 -25.18
N ARG A 552 -1.85 8.00 -25.59
CA ARG A 552 -0.84 9.07 -25.58
C ARG A 552 -0.36 9.38 -27.00
N ALA A 553 0.17 10.58 -27.22
CA ALA A 553 0.85 10.93 -28.47
C ALA A 553 2.21 10.21 -28.62
N GLU A 554 2.70 10.03 -29.86
CA GLU A 554 3.89 9.23 -30.22
C GLU A 554 5.17 9.55 -29.42
N LYS A 555 5.33 10.80 -28.95
CA LYS A 555 6.50 11.23 -28.15
C LYS A 555 6.40 10.91 -26.65
N HIS A 556 5.28 10.36 -26.19
CA HIS A 556 4.94 10.29 -24.78
C HIS A 556 4.60 8.85 -24.35
N ASP A 557 5.53 8.22 -23.63
CA ASP A 557 5.47 6.82 -23.20
C ASP A 557 5.16 6.64 -21.70
N GLY A 558 4.80 7.73 -20.99
CA GLY A 558 4.60 7.75 -19.54
C GLY A 558 5.89 7.52 -18.72
N SER A 559 7.06 7.41 -19.34
CA SER A 559 8.28 7.03 -18.62
C SER A 559 8.90 8.19 -17.82
N VAL A 560 8.77 9.44 -18.27
CA VAL A 560 9.37 10.62 -17.63
C VAL A 560 8.46 11.85 -17.78
N PRO A 561 8.55 12.86 -16.88
CA PRO A 561 7.60 13.97 -16.85
C PRO A 561 7.58 14.79 -18.15
N ALA A 562 6.41 14.82 -18.79
CA ALA A 562 6.24 15.31 -20.16
C ALA A 562 6.22 16.84 -20.29
N PRO A 563 6.70 17.43 -21.40
CA PRO A 563 6.58 18.86 -21.69
C PRO A 563 5.13 19.36 -21.82
N GLY A 564 4.54 19.88 -20.74
CA GLY A 564 3.14 20.36 -20.71
C GLY A 564 2.82 21.52 -21.66
N TRP A 565 3.85 22.20 -22.18
CA TRP A 565 3.72 23.26 -23.17
C TRP A 565 3.71 22.78 -24.64
N ASP A 566 4.01 21.51 -24.90
CA ASP A 566 4.14 20.94 -26.24
C ASP A 566 2.97 19.97 -26.52
N PRO A 567 2.03 20.29 -27.44
CA PRO A 567 0.87 19.46 -27.70
C PRO A 567 1.22 18.08 -28.25
N ASP A 568 2.44 17.88 -28.78
CA ASP A 568 2.88 16.58 -29.30
C ASP A 568 3.13 15.53 -28.17
N TYR A 569 2.81 15.86 -26.91
CA TYR A 569 2.81 14.96 -25.74
C TYR A 569 1.42 14.86 -25.06
N GLU A 570 0.35 15.37 -25.66
CA GLU A 570 -0.99 15.33 -25.05
C GLU A 570 -1.59 13.90 -24.99
N TRP A 571 -2.56 13.68 -24.10
CA TRP A 571 -3.41 12.49 -24.14
C TRP A 571 -4.34 12.59 -25.35
N THR A 572 -4.27 11.60 -26.24
CA THR A 572 -5.01 11.57 -27.51
C THR A 572 -6.42 11.00 -27.35
N GLY A 573 -6.66 10.19 -26.31
CA GLY A 573 -7.97 9.60 -26.03
C GLY A 573 -7.93 8.58 -24.90
N TRP A 574 -8.63 7.47 -25.11
CA TRP A 574 -8.69 6.30 -24.24
C TRP A 574 -8.55 5.04 -25.11
N VAL A 575 -8.22 3.89 -24.50
CA VAL A 575 -8.40 2.57 -25.13
C VAL A 575 -9.88 2.19 -25.00
N ASP A 576 -10.51 1.71 -26.07
CA ASP A 576 -11.93 1.33 -26.04
C ASP A 576 -12.14 -0.05 -25.36
N GLN A 577 -13.32 -0.31 -24.79
CA GLN A 577 -13.51 -1.43 -23.82
C GLN A 577 -13.45 -2.83 -24.46
N ASP A 578 -13.74 -2.91 -25.76
CA ASP A 578 -13.61 -4.10 -26.60
C ASP A 578 -12.17 -4.34 -27.09
N GLU A 579 -11.27 -3.36 -26.97
CA GLU A 579 -9.83 -3.52 -27.19
C GLU A 579 -9.08 -4.03 -25.93
N LEU A 580 -9.70 -3.97 -24.75
CA LEU A 580 -9.04 -4.29 -23.48
C LEU A 580 -8.83 -5.80 -23.27
N PRO A 581 -7.62 -6.24 -22.83
CA PRO A 581 -7.29 -7.65 -22.66
C PRO A 581 -8.23 -8.42 -21.72
N TYR A 582 -8.66 -9.60 -22.16
CA TYR A 582 -9.35 -10.59 -21.36
C TYR A 582 -8.97 -12.00 -21.82
N GLU A 583 -9.30 -12.99 -20.99
CA GLU A 583 -9.03 -14.40 -21.26
C GLU A 583 -10.12 -15.24 -20.56
N PHE A 584 -10.63 -16.28 -21.20
CA PHE A 584 -11.75 -17.07 -20.69
C PHE A 584 -11.60 -18.54 -21.09
N ASP A 585 -11.76 -19.45 -20.12
CA ASP A 585 -11.55 -20.90 -20.27
C ASP A 585 -10.32 -21.34 -21.10
N PRO A 586 -9.11 -20.83 -20.81
CA PRO A 586 -7.90 -21.20 -21.55
C PRO A 586 -7.57 -22.71 -21.43
N GLU A 587 -7.06 -23.33 -22.50
CA GLU A 587 -6.78 -24.78 -22.62
C GLU A 587 -5.87 -25.30 -21.50
N ARG A 588 -4.96 -24.46 -20.99
CA ARG A 588 -4.08 -24.82 -19.85
C ARG A 588 -4.84 -25.02 -18.53
N GLY A 589 -6.09 -24.57 -18.44
CA GLY A 589 -7.00 -24.81 -17.32
C GLY A 589 -6.72 -24.02 -16.04
N TYR A 590 -5.90 -22.96 -16.09
CA TYR A 590 -5.60 -22.08 -14.95
C TYR A 590 -5.09 -20.68 -15.39
N ILE A 591 -5.33 -19.64 -14.58
CA ILE A 591 -4.86 -18.26 -14.83
C ILE A 591 -4.14 -17.72 -13.58
N VAL A 592 -3.04 -16.98 -13.76
CA VAL A 592 -2.19 -16.44 -12.67
C VAL A 592 -1.94 -14.94 -12.87
N THR A 593 -2.27 -14.14 -11.87
CA THR A 593 -1.91 -12.72 -11.80
C THR A 593 -1.12 -12.45 -10.52
N ALA A 594 0.03 -11.79 -10.65
CA ALA A 594 0.89 -11.41 -9.54
C ALA A 594 1.64 -10.09 -9.85
N ASN A 595 0.92 -9.16 -10.49
CA ASN A 595 1.41 -7.84 -10.96
C ASN A 595 2.47 -7.92 -12.09
N GLN A 596 2.52 -9.03 -12.83
CA GLN A 596 3.35 -9.15 -14.03
C GLN A 596 2.68 -8.52 -15.26
N ALA A 597 3.41 -8.45 -16.38
CA ALA A 597 2.86 -7.99 -17.67
C ALA A 597 1.50 -8.63 -17.99
N VAL A 598 0.52 -7.83 -18.41
CA VAL A 598 -0.82 -8.34 -18.76
C VAL A 598 -0.79 -9.11 -20.08
N VAL A 599 -0.14 -8.51 -21.07
CA VAL A 599 -0.01 -8.94 -22.47
C VAL A 599 1.47 -9.17 -22.81
N ASP A 600 1.74 -9.59 -24.04
CA ASP A 600 3.09 -9.67 -24.62
C ASP A 600 3.51 -8.36 -25.34
N GLU A 601 4.43 -8.46 -26.30
CA GLU A 601 4.99 -7.33 -27.04
C GLU A 601 4.20 -6.98 -28.33
N ASP A 602 3.21 -7.79 -28.73
CA ASP A 602 2.46 -7.61 -29.98
C ASP A 602 1.15 -6.79 -29.79
N TYR A 603 0.72 -6.56 -28.54
CA TYR A 603 -0.45 -5.73 -28.22
C TYR A 603 -0.19 -4.22 -28.47
N PRO A 604 -1.06 -3.50 -29.19
CA PRO A 604 -0.72 -2.20 -29.79
C PRO A 604 -0.70 -0.99 -28.82
N TYR A 605 -1.27 -1.11 -27.61
CA TYR A 605 -1.38 0.01 -26.68
C TYR A 605 -0.41 -0.10 -25.50
N THR A 606 0.37 0.96 -25.25
CA THR A 606 1.26 1.07 -24.09
C THR A 606 0.47 1.12 -22.78
N LEU A 607 0.27 -0.03 -22.14
CA LEU A 607 -0.40 -0.14 -20.84
C LEU A 607 0.45 0.44 -19.70
N THR A 608 1.77 0.22 -19.73
CA THR A 608 2.76 0.78 -18.79
C THR A 608 4.17 0.49 -19.29
N THR A 609 5.16 1.27 -18.83
CA THR A 609 6.59 1.02 -19.04
C THR A 609 7.26 0.30 -17.86
N ASP A 610 6.56 0.15 -16.72
CA ASP A 610 7.11 -0.34 -15.45
C ASP A 610 6.37 -1.60 -14.93
N TRP A 611 6.38 -2.67 -15.72
CA TRP A 611 5.82 -3.96 -15.31
C TRP A 611 6.54 -4.55 -14.08
N GLY A 612 5.78 -5.21 -13.20
CA GLY A 612 6.38 -6.11 -12.21
C GLY A 612 7.07 -7.28 -12.90
N TYR A 613 8.31 -7.58 -12.54
CA TYR A 613 9.20 -8.45 -13.35
C TYR A 613 8.85 -9.94 -13.37
N GLY A 614 7.80 -10.37 -12.64
CA GLY A 614 7.18 -11.67 -12.79
C GLY A 614 7.84 -12.85 -12.06
N ALA A 615 8.74 -12.63 -11.10
CA ALA A 615 9.31 -13.75 -10.33
C ALA A 615 8.26 -14.46 -9.47
N ARG A 616 7.25 -13.73 -8.95
CA ARG A 616 6.13 -14.31 -8.18
C ARG A 616 5.14 -15.06 -9.08
N SER A 617 4.72 -14.47 -10.21
CA SER A 617 3.80 -15.12 -11.16
C SER A 617 4.40 -16.40 -11.75
N GLN A 618 5.68 -16.37 -12.12
CA GLN A 618 6.36 -17.56 -12.62
C GLN A 618 6.49 -18.63 -11.52
N ARG A 619 6.77 -18.25 -10.26
CA ARG A 619 6.80 -19.21 -9.16
C ARG A 619 5.44 -19.88 -8.89
N ILE A 620 4.33 -19.16 -9.04
CA ILE A 620 2.97 -19.72 -8.93
C ILE A 620 2.69 -20.67 -10.11
N ASN A 621 3.06 -20.29 -11.34
CA ASN A 621 2.99 -21.17 -12.51
C ASN A 621 3.76 -22.49 -12.26
N ASP A 622 5.03 -22.41 -11.83
CA ASP A 622 5.86 -23.58 -11.51
C ASP A 622 5.19 -24.49 -10.46
N LEU A 623 4.53 -23.91 -9.45
CA LEU A 623 3.85 -24.63 -8.38
C LEU A 623 2.58 -25.35 -8.87
N ILE A 624 1.75 -24.68 -9.67
CA ILE A 624 0.55 -25.26 -10.29
C ILE A 624 0.96 -26.38 -11.24
N GLN A 625 1.87 -26.12 -12.18
CA GLN A 625 2.37 -27.09 -13.15
C GLN A 625 2.96 -28.32 -12.47
N SER A 626 3.73 -28.15 -11.38
CA SER A 626 4.30 -29.24 -10.58
C SER A 626 3.23 -30.10 -9.88
N LYS A 627 2.07 -29.53 -9.53
CA LYS A 627 0.94 -30.25 -8.88
C LYS A 627 0.02 -30.96 -9.86
N ILE A 628 -0.25 -30.39 -11.04
CA ILE A 628 -1.15 -30.99 -12.06
C ILE A 628 -0.44 -32.03 -12.94
N LYS A 629 0.90 -32.01 -12.97
CA LYS A 629 1.73 -32.95 -13.75
C LYS A 629 1.32 -34.41 -13.52
N ASP A 630 1.38 -35.20 -14.60
CA ASP A 630 1.09 -36.64 -14.62
C ASP A 630 -0.33 -36.99 -14.12
N GLY A 631 -1.25 -36.01 -14.16
CA GLY A 631 -2.66 -36.16 -13.78
C GLY A 631 -2.98 -35.83 -12.32
N GLY A 632 -2.07 -35.17 -11.60
CA GLY A 632 -2.29 -34.69 -10.24
C GLY A 632 -3.41 -33.64 -10.14
N LYS A 633 -3.87 -33.37 -8.91
CA LYS A 633 -5.01 -32.48 -8.62
C LYS A 633 -4.71 -31.57 -7.42
N ILE A 634 -5.27 -30.37 -7.44
CA ILE A 634 -5.07 -29.31 -6.45
C ILE A 634 -6.27 -29.23 -5.49
N SER A 635 -6.01 -29.22 -4.18
CA SER A 635 -7.02 -28.99 -3.15
C SER A 635 -6.99 -27.56 -2.59
N THR A 636 -8.02 -27.19 -1.82
CA THR A 636 -8.06 -25.91 -1.07
C THR A 636 -6.84 -25.71 -0.16
N ASP A 637 -6.27 -26.79 0.41
CA ASP A 637 -5.06 -26.70 1.23
C ASP A 637 -3.78 -26.56 0.38
N ASP A 638 -3.74 -27.13 -0.83
CA ASP A 638 -2.62 -26.90 -1.76
C ASP A 638 -2.56 -25.43 -2.18
N MET A 639 -3.70 -24.80 -2.45
CA MET A 639 -3.80 -23.35 -2.73
C MET A 639 -3.27 -22.51 -1.54
N ARG A 640 -3.66 -22.85 -0.31
CA ARG A 640 -3.13 -22.22 0.91
C ARG A 640 -1.61 -22.43 1.06
N GLN A 641 -1.10 -23.64 0.78
CA GLN A 641 0.33 -23.93 0.83
C GLN A 641 1.12 -23.11 -0.21
N MET A 642 0.55 -22.85 -1.40
CA MET A 642 1.17 -21.97 -2.40
C MET A 642 1.26 -20.51 -1.94
N GLN A 643 0.24 -19.97 -1.25
CA GLN A 643 0.27 -18.63 -0.61
C GLN A 643 1.36 -18.51 0.48
N LEU A 644 1.98 -19.63 0.88
CA LEU A 644 3.02 -19.73 1.91
C LEU A 644 4.41 -20.12 1.34
N ASP A 645 4.59 -20.17 0.01
CA ASP A 645 5.89 -20.50 -0.59
C ASP A 645 6.94 -19.41 -0.31
N ASN A 646 7.89 -19.74 0.55
CA ASN A 646 9.00 -18.89 0.98
C ASN A 646 10.25 -19.02 0.07
N SER A 647 10.16 -19.63 -1.12
CA SER A 647 11.37 -20.00 -1.89
C SER A 647 11.96 -18.81 -2.67
N SER A 648 13.16 -18.37 -2.31
CA SER A 648 13.80 -17.18 -2.90
C SER A 648 14.46 -17.48 -4.25
N ALA A 649 13.91 -16.91 -5.32
CA ALA A 649 14.52 -16.92 -6.65
C ALA A 649 15.88 -16.18 -6.66
N VAL A 650 16.03 -15.12 -5.85
CA VAL A 650 17.28 -14.37 -5.69
C VAL A 650 18.39 -15.23 -5.08
N ALA A 651 18.05 -16.06 -4.08
CA ALA A 651 19.00 -16.98 -3.46
C ALA A 651 19.41 -18.12 -4.41
N LYS A 652 18.45 -18.68 -5.18
CA LYS A 652 18.73 -19.67 -6.22
C LYS A 652 19.74 -19.18 -7.27
N LEU A 653 19.70 -17.90 -7.63
CA LEU A 653 20.68 -17.27 -8.53
C LEU A 653 22.03 -17.02 -7.85
N LEU A 654 22.03 -16.38 -6.68
CA LEU A 654 23.27 -15.81 -6.10
C LEU A 654 24.06 -16.78 -5.23
N VAL A 655 23.43 -17.71 -4.51
CA VAL A 655 24.16 -18.62 -3.59
C VAL A 655 25.23 -19.48 -4.29
N PRO A 656 24.99 -20.06 -5.49
CA PRO A 656 26.02 -20.81 -6.21
C PRO A 656 27.30 -19.99 -6.48
N GLU A 657 27.17 -18.69 -6.73
CA GLU A 657 28.30 -17.80 -6.95
C GLU A 657 28.94 -17.36 -5.62
N LEU A 658 28.11 -16.99 -4.63
CA LEU A 658 28.57 -16.63 -3.28
C LEU A 658 29.38 -17.74 -2.59
N LEU A 659 29.12 -19.01 -2.90
CA LEU A 659 29.90 -20.15 -2.38
C LEU A 659 31.28 -20.32 -3.05
N LYS A 660 31.46 -19.87 -4.30
CA LYS A 660 32.77 -19.90 -5.00
C LYS A 660 33.76 -18.89 -4.41
N ILE A 661 33.25 -17.79 -3.86
CA ILE A 661 34.07 -16.71 -3.32
C ILE A 661 34.97 -17.22 -2.18
N ASP A 662 36.29 -17.12 -2.36
CA ASP A 662 37.22 -17.40 -1.27
C ASP A 662 37.14 -16.32 -0.19
N VAL A 663 36.84 -16.74 1.05
CA VAL A 663 36.91 -15.88 2.24
C VAL A 663 37.85 -16.50 3.28
N GLY A 664 38.92 -15.76 3.60
CA GLY A 664 39.95 -16.15 4.57
C GLY A 664 39.72 -15.65 6.01
N ASP A 665 38.65 -14.88 6.26
CA ASP A 665 38.20 -14.57 7.63
C ASP A 665 37.38 -15.76 8.16
N PRO A 666 37.80 -16.43 9.26
CA PRO A 666 37.12 -17.63 9.75
C PRO A 666 35.65 -17.41 10.13
N HIS A 667 35.30 -16.24 10.66
CA HIS A 667 33.93 -15.94 11.10
C HIS A 667 33.01 -15.59 9.94
N VAL A 668 33.56 -15.06 8.85
CA VAL A 668 32.80 -14.85 7.62
C VAL A 668 32.64 -16.17 6.85
N ARG A 669 33.69 -17.02 6.83
CA ARG A 669 33.62 -18.37 6.26
C ARG A 669 32.61 -19.25 7.02
N GLU A 670 32.58 -19.16 8.35
CA GLU A 670 31.57 -19.77 9.24
C GLU A 670 30.14 -19.36 8.86
N ALA A 671 29.89 -18.10 8.52
CA ALA A 671 28.57 -17.64 8.06
C ALA A 671 28.26 -18.03 6.61
N GLN A 672 29.23 -17.99 5.72
CA GLN A 672 29.12 -18.48 4.34
C GLN A 672 28.69 -19.96 4.29
N LYS A 673 29.11 -20.76 5.27
CA LYS A 673 28.69 -22.16 5.41
C LYS A 673 27.21 -22.37 5.73
N LEU A 674 26.49 -21.38 6.23
CA LEU A 674 25.02 -21.48 6.35
C LEU A 674 24.34 -21.63 4.98
N LEU A 675 25.01 -21.23 3.90
CA LEU A 675 24.51 -21.34 2.53
C LEU A 675 24.86 -22.70 1.89
N GLU A 676 25.71 -23.53 2.51
CA GLU A 676 26.05 -24.87 2.02
C GLU A 676 24.89 -25.84 2.27
N GLY A 677 24.12 -26.17 1.23
CA GLY A 677 23.01 -27.13 1.31
C GLY A 677 21.67 -26.56 1.80
N TRP A 678 21.56 -25.23 1.94
CA TRP A 678 20.27 -24.56 2.10
C TRP A 678 19.43 -24.72 0.82
N ASP A 679 18.14 -24.94 0.99
CA ASP A 679 17.09 -25.15 -0.03
C ASP A 679 16.49 -23.84 -0.58
N TYR A 680 16.99 -22.70 -0.10
CA TYR A 680 16.58 -21.34 -0.49
C TYR A 680 15.23 -20.88 0.07
N THR A 681 14.66 -21.57 1.07
CA THR A 681 13.44 -21.10 1.76
C THR A 681 13.74 -20.04 2.82
N GLN A 682 12.91 -19.00 2.85
CA GLN A 682 13.04 -17.87 3.78
C GLN A 682 12.20 -18.05 5.04
N ASP A 683 12.33 -19.19 5.72
CA ASP A 683 11.53 -19.50 6.91
C ASP A 683 11.98 -18.69 8.15
N ALA A 684 11.06 -18.40 9.07
CA ALA A 684 11.27 -17.44 10.17
C ALA A 684 12.40 -17.85 11.17
N ASP A 685 12.71 -19.14 11.25
CA ASP A 685 13.79 -19.71 12.04
C ASP A 685 15.12 -19.87 11.26
N SER A 686 15.12 -19.72 9.93
CA SER A 686 16.28 -19.94 9.08
C SER A 686 17.43 -18.95 9.33
N ALA A 687 18.55 -19.46 9.84
CA ALA A 687 19.81 -18.72 9.95
C ALA A 687 20.42 -18.41 8.57
N ALA A 688 20.24 -19.31 7.61
CA ALA A 688 20.74 -19.17 6.23
C ALA A 688 20.05 -18.01 5.51
N ALA A 689 18.73 -17.92 5.59
CA ALA A 689 17.96 -16.81 5.04
C ALA A 689 18.33 -15.46 5.70
N ALA A 690 18.56 -15.45 7.01
CA ALA A 690 19.03 -14.26 7.71
C ALA A 690 20.37 -13.75 7.15
N TYR A 691 21.35 -14.65 6.97
CA TYR A 691 22.64 -14.29 6.39
C TYR A 691 22.52 -13.89 4.93
N PHE A 692 21.80 -14.67 4.11
CA PHE A 692 21.56 -14.38 2.70
C PHE A 692 20.96 -12.99 2.49
N ASN A 693 19.87 -12.64 3.18
CA ASN A 693 19.25 -11.32 3.04
C ASN A 693 20.17 -10.18 3.50
N SER A 694 21.06 -10.43 4.46
CA SER A 694 22.10 -9.47 4.84
C SER A 694 23.19 -9.31 3.76
N VAL A 695 23.51 -10.37 3.01
CA VAL A 695 24.41 -10.32 1.86
C VAL A 695 23.73 -9.61 0.68
N TRP A 696 22.50 -9.99 0.31
CA TRP A 696 21.69 -9.34 -0.74
C TRP A 696 21.62 -7.83 -0.54
N ARG A 697 21.18 -7.41 0.66
CA ARG A 697 21.17 -6.03 1.12
C ARG A 697 22.50 -5.32 0.88
N ASN A 698 23.62 -5.95 1.23
CA ASN A 698 24.94 -5.34 1.11
C ASN A 698 25.50 -5.36 -0.32
N ILE A 699 25.12 -6.31 -1.18
CA ILE A 699 25.37 -6.25 -2.63
C ILE A 699 24.71 -4.99 -3.20
N LEU A 700 23.40 -4.82 -2.96
CA LEU A 700 22.63 -3.68 -3.47
C LEU A 700 23.20 -2.32 -3.01
N LYS A 701 23.47 -2.18 -1.71
CA LYS A 701 24.07 -0.95 -1.12
C LYS A 701 25.45 -0.65 -1.71
N LEU A 702 26.31 -1.66 -1.89
CA LEU A 702 27.68 -1.46 -2.38
C LEU A 702 27.74 -1.17 -3.89
N SER A 703 26.86 -1.80 -4.67
CA SER A 703 26.85 -1.72 -6.14
C SER A 703 26.12 -0.46 -6.62
N PHE A 704 24.92 -0.22 -6.09
CA PHE A 704 24.01 0.85 -6.55
C PHE A 704 23.82 1.93 -5.48
N GLY A 705 23.38 1.55 -4.26
CA GLY A 705 22.89 2.48 -3.24
C GLY A 705 23.89 3.49 -2.68
N HIS A 706 25.19 3.37 -2.96
CA HIS A 706 26.20 4.40 -2.66
C HIS A 706 26.49 5.34 -3.84
N LYS A 707 25.98 5.05 -5.04
CA LYS A 707 26.15 5.82 -6.29
C LYS A 707 24.93 6.68 -6.61
N LEU A 708 23.74 6.26 -6.15
CA LEU A 708 22.47 6.99 -6.31
C LEU A 708 22.50 8.42 -5.72
N PRO A 709 21.70 9.37 -6.26
CA PRO A 709 21.54 10.72 -5.71
C PRO A 709 20.97 10.71 -4.29
N LYS A 710 21.17 11.81 -3.57
CA LYS A 710 20.74 11.95 -2.16
C LYS A 710 19.21 11.96 -2.02
N GLU A 711 18.51 12.34 -3.08
CA GLU A 711 17.06 12.42 -3.15
C GLU A 711 16.41 11.05 -2.89
N VAL A 712 16.85 9.99 -3.59
CA VAL A 712 16.29 8.62 -3.46
C VAL A 712 16.91 7.79 -2.33
N ARG A 713 17.99 8.28 -1.69
CA ARG A 713 18.72 7.58 -0.63
C ARG A 713 18.16 7.86 0.77
N VAL A 714 18.27 6.87 1.67
CA VAL A 714 17.75 6.90 3.06
C VAL A 714 18.11 8.18 3.82
N LYS A 715 17.10 8.78 4.46
CA LYS A 715 17.17 9.99 5.28
C LYS A 715 18.36 9.95 6.27
N GLY A 716 19.30 10.88 6.11
CA GLY A 716 20.50 10.99 6.95
C GLY A 716 21.67 10.07 6.57
N GLN A 717 21.57 9.23 5.52
CA GLN A 717 22.69 8.44 5.00
C GLN A 717 23.72 9.37 4.32
N CYS A 718 24.67 9.88 5.09
CA CYS A 718 25.71 10.79 4.59
C CYS A 718 26.87 10.06 3.93
N LEU A 719 27.11 10.37 2.65
CA LEU A 719 28.23 9.87 1.85
C LEU A 719 29.15 11.05 1.44
N TRP A 720 30.41 10.74 1.12
CA TRP A 720 31.34 11.68 0.48
C TRP A 720 31.44 11.31 -1.01
N VAL A 721 30.95 12.20 -1.86
CA VAL A 721 30.72 11.98 -3.30
C VAL A 721 31.32 13.13 -4.09
N GLU A 722 31.58 12.91 -5.39
CA GLU A 722 31.91 14.05 -6.26
C GLU A 722 30.68 14.97 -6.39
N PRO A 723 30.84 16.29 -6.54
CA PRO A 723 29.69 17.18 -6.72
C PRO A 723 28.96 16.86 -8.02
N ALA A 724 27.62 16.94 -8.01
CA ALA A 724 26.87 16.98 -9.26
C ALA A 724 27.13 18.31 -9.99
N ASN A 725 27.09 18.29 -11.33
CA ASN A 725 27.13 19.46 -12.21
C ASN A 725 28.33 20.42 -11.97
N THR A 726 29.54 19.89 -11.95
CA THR A 726 30.79 20.70 -11.90
C THR A 726 31.14 21.29 -13.27
N THR A 727 30.98 22.60 -13.44
CA THR A 727 31.39 23.36 -14.64
C THR A 727 32.85 23.82 -14.63
N GLY A 728 33.62 23.45 -13.60
CA GLY A 728 35.07 23.66 -13.52
C GLY A 728 35.88 22.40 -13.86
N PRO A 729 37.23 22.48 -13.88
CA PRO A 729 38.08 21.30 -14.07
C PRO A 729 37.82 20.25 -12.99
N ALA A 730 37.64 18.98 -13.41
CA ALA A 730 37.33 17.87 -12.51
C ALA A 730 38.44 17.63 -11.45
N ASP A 731 39.66 18.08 -11.74
CA ASP A 731 40.85 18.03 -10.89
C ASP A 731 40.90 19.12 -9.80
N GLU A 732 40.00 20.11 -9.80
CA GLU A 732 39.85 21.09 -8.70
C GLU A 732 38.63 20.82 -7.77
N ALA A 733 37.71 19.94 -8.18
CA ALA A 733 36.46 19.68 -7.46
C ALA A 733 36.63 18.71 -6.26
N GLY A 734 36.78 19.25 -5.06
CA GLY A 734 36.83 18.45 -3.82
C GLY A 734 35.49 17.79 -3.45
N LYS A 735 35.53 16.54 -2.95
CA LYS A 735 34.35 15.77 -2.53
C LYS A 735 33.43 16.52 -1.57
N VAL A 736 32.14 16.53 -1.89
CA VAL A 736 31.08 17.07 -1.04
C VAL A 736 30.43 15.98 -0.19
N ARG A 737 29.86 16.37 0.95
CA ARG A 737 29.12 15.48 1.84
C ARG A 737 27.62 15.60 1.58
N GLU A 738 27.02 14.54 1.04
CA GLU A 738 25.59 14.50 0.74
C GLU A 738 24.86 13.45 1.60
N CYS A 739 23.90 13.89 2.39
CA CYS A 739 23.05 13.06 3.23
C CYS A 739 21.74 12.76 2.50
N GLY A 740 21.33 11.49 2.49
CA GLY A 740 20.07 11.05 1.88
C GLY A 740 18.85 11.75 2.48
N GLN A 741 17.75 11.81 1.72
CA GLN A 741 16.53 12.55 2.03
C GLN A 741 15.29 11.66 2.23
N ARG A 742 15.13 10.60 1.43
CA ARG A 742 13.91 9.78 1.39
C ARG A 742 13.70 8.92 2.63
N SER A 743 12.44 8.67 2.99
CA SER A 743 12.05 7.75 4.07
C SER A 743 12.73 6.36 3.96
N ALA A 744 12.81 5.63 5.08
CA ALA A 744 13.46 4.32 5.09
C ALA A 744 12.66 3.21 4.36
N SER A 745 11.34 3.36 4.21
CA SER A 745 10.50 2.38 3.50
C SER A 745 10.52 2.58 1.98
N GLN A 746 10.73 3.80 1.50
CA GLN A 746 10.66 4.18 0.08
C GLN A 746 12.04 4.39 -0.57
N ALA A 747 13.13 4.33 0.19
CA ALA A 747 14.47 4.61 -0.33
C ALA A 747 14.99 3.49 -1.25
N GLN A 748 15.65 3.90 -2.34
CA GLN A 748 16.22 2.98 -3.31
C GLN A 748 17.70 2.66 -2.99
N PRO A 749 18.22 1.45 -3.29
CA PRO A 749 17.51 0.28 -3.83
C PRO A 749 16.63 -0.44 -2.78
N ASP A 750 15.37 -0.69 -3.12
CA ASP A 750 14.42 -1.46 -2.28
C ASP A 750 14.82 -2.95 -2.14
N GLY A 751 15.28 -3.59 -3.22
CA GLY A 751 15.70 -4.99 -3.23
C GLY A 751 14.67 -6.00 -3.72
N GLY A 752 13.54 -5.54 -4.27
CA GLY A 752 12.47 -6.32 -4.86
C GLY A 752 12.76 -6.82 -6.28
N ASP A 753 11.70 -7.15 -7.02
CA ASP A 753 11.80 -7.90 -8.29
C ASP A 753 12.55 -7.12 -9.39
N ARG A 754 12.40 -5.79 -9.43
CA ARG A 754 13.20 -4.91 -10.31
C ARG A 754 14.69 -5.04 -10.04
N TRP A 755 15.11 -4.89 -8.78
CA TRP A 755 16.52 -4.99 -8.41
C TRP A 755 17.09 -6.40 -8.55
N PHE A 756 16.24 -7.42 -8.43
CA PHE A 756 16.58 -8.79 -8.80
C PHE A 756 16.87 -8.92 -10.30
N GLU A 757 16.05 -8.35 -11.20
CA GLU A 757 16.32 -8.38 -12.64
C GLU A 757 17.55 -7.54 -13.03
N VAL A 758 17.70 -6.34 -12.46
CA VAL A 758 18.91 -5.49 -12.61
C VAL A 758 20.17 -6.28 -12.27
N VAL A 759 20.20 -6.95 -11.11
CA VAL A 759 21.33 -7.79 -10.73
C VAL A 759 21.46 -8.99 -11.66
N ARG A 760 20.37 -9.68 -12.01
CA ARG A 760 20.38 -10.85 -12.92
C ARG A 760 21.04 -10.52 -14.27
N ARG A 761 20.70 -9.39 -14.88
CA ARG A 761 21.31 -8.95 -16.15
C ARG A 761 22.79 -8.61 -15.98
N LEU A 762 23.13 -7.90 -14.89
CA LEU A 762 24.52 -7.50 -14.60
C LEU A 762 25.42 -8.66 -14.13
N MET A 763 24.88 -9.81 -13.72
CA MET A 763 25.67 -11.01 -13.34
C MET A 763 26.59 -11.50 -14.47
N ALA A 764 26.20 -11.26 -15.73
CA ALA A 764 26.93 -11.69 -16.92
C ALA A 764 28.14 -10.79 -17.27
N ASP A 765 28.19 -9.56 -16.73
CA ASP A 765 29.30 -8.61 -16.89
C ASP A 765 30.06 -8.51 -15.57
N GLU A 766 31.07 -9.37 -15.39
CA GLU A 766 31.77 -9.49 -14.11
C GLU A 766 32.56 -8.22 -13.74
N ASP A 767 33.06 -7.48 -14.73
CA ASP A 767 33.87 -6.26 -14.57
C ASP A 767 33.04 -4.97 -14.75
N SER A 768 31.70 -5.07 -14.74
CA SER A 768 30.79 -3.92 -14.85
C SER A 768 31.09 -2.80 -13.85
N GLU A 769 30.95 -1.54 -14.26
CA GLU A 769 31.15 -0.37 -13.39
C GLU A 769 30.26 -0.40 -12.15
N TRP A 770 29.10 -1.06 -12.23
CA TRP A 770 28.21 -1.31 -11.10
C TRP A 770 28.85 -2.12 -9.98
N TRP A 771 29.77 -3.03 -10.28
CA TRP A 771 30.48 -3.84 -9.29
C TRP A 771 31.66 -3.13 -8.62
N THR A 772 32.03 -1.93 -9.07
CA THR A 772 33.10 -1.15 -8.42
C THR A 772 32.62 -0.54 -7.10
N THR A 773 33.47 -0.55 -6.06
CA THR A 773 33.20 0.15 -4.79
C THR A 773 34.50 0.61 -4.11
N PRO A 774 34.60 1.85 -3.59
CA PRO A 774 35.86 2.39 -3.08
C PRO A 774 36.28 1.80 -1.72
N LYS A 775 37.60 1.82 -1.46
CA LYS A 775 38.21 1.41 -0.19
C LYS A 775 37.62 2.21 0.97
N ARG A 776 37.19 1.52 2.04
CA ARG A 776 36.56 2.15 3.22
C ARG A 776 37.20 1.64 4.52
N GLY A 777 38.17 2.38 5.03
CA GLY A 777 38.90 2.04 6.26
C GLY A 777 39.79 0.80 6.06
N THR A 778 39.60 -0.21 6.91
CA THR A 778 40.30 -1.51 6.82
C THR A 778 39.79 -2.42 5.69
N ARG A 779 38.66 -2.06 5.05
CA ARG A 779 38.07 -2.84 3.96
C ARG A 779 38.66 -2.40 2.61
N PRO A 780 39.08 -3.33 1.73
CA PRO A 780 39.58 -3.01 0.41
C PRO A 780 38.50 -2.38 -0.47
N ALA A 781 38.94 -1.83 -1.61
CA ALA A 781 38.05 -1.57 -2.74
C ALA A 781 37.54 -2.91 -3.32
N ALA A 782 36.50 -2.83 -4.15
CA ALA A 782 36.17 -3.84 -5.12
C ALA A 782 36.28 -3.22 -6.51
N GLU A 783 36.91 -3.94 -7.42
CA GLU A 783 37.09 -3.53 -8.82
C GLU A 783 36.22 -4.37 -9.78
N ASN A 784 35.62 -5.47 -9.30
CA ASN A 784 34.71 -6.34 -10.05
C ASN A 784 33.75 -7.15 -9.14
N ARG A 785 32.81 -7.90 -9.73
CA ARG A 785 31.70 -8.61 -9.07
C ARG A 785 32.16 -9.43 -7.88
N ASP A 786 33.13 -10.32 -8.07
CA ASP A 786 33.58 -11.25 -7.04
C ASP A 786 34.25 -10.55 -5.85
N GLN A 787 34.96 -9.44 -6.09
CA GLN A 787 35.49 -8.60 -5.03
C GLN A 787 34.37 -7.90 -4.24
N LEU A 788 33.30 -7.45 -4.92
CA LEU A 788 32.15 -6.85 -4.26
C LEU A 788 31.34 -7.88 -3.48
N PHE A 789 31.16 -9.09 -4.01
CA PHE A 789 30.46 -10.19 -3.33
C PHE A 789 31.25 -10.66 -2.10
N LYS A 790 32.57 -10.80 -2.21
CA LYS A 790 33.49 -11.00 -1.07
C LYS A 790 33.33 -9.90 -0.02
N ARG A 791 33.16 -8.65 -0.46
CA ARG A 791 32.96 -7.51 0.45
C ARG A 791 31.57 -7.52 1.10
N ALA A 792 30.52 -7.90 0.39
CA ALA A 792 29.16 -8.03 0.91
C ALA A 792 29.04 -9.16 1.94
N LEU A 793 29.64 -10.33 1.68
CA LEU A 793 29.75 -11.44 2.65
C LEU A 793 30.36 -10.99 3.98
N ILE A 794 31.46 -10.23 3.92
CA ILE A 794 32.13 -9.70 5.12
C ILE A 794 31.24 -8.66 5.82
N ASP A 795 30.70 -7.67 5.12
CA ASP A 795 29.90 -6.62 5.75
C ASP A 795 28.57 -7.15 6.32
N ALA A 796 27.97 -8.18 5.70
CA ALA A 796 26.82 -8.92 6.23
C ALA A 796 27.13 -9.64 7.56
N ARG A 797 28.26 -10.36 7.67
CA ARG A 797 28.66 -11.02 8.94
C ARG A 797 28.82 -9.99 10.05
N TRP A 798 29.40 -8.82 9.75
CA TRP A 798 29.53 -7.74 10.72
C TRP A 798 28.18 -7.09 11.09
N GLU A 799 27.27 -6.93 10.12
CA GLU A 799 25.93 -6.37 10.35
C GLU A 799 25.06 -7.28 11.23
N LEU A 800 25.03 -8.59 10.97
CA LEU A 800 24.31 -9.56 11.81
C LEU A 800 24.96 -9.78 13.17
N THR A 801 26.29 -9.70 13.25
CA THR A 801 26.99 -9.69 14.55
C THR A 801 26.52 -8.57 15.46
N ALA A 802 26.17 -7.40 14.89
CA ALA A 802 25.65 -6.25 15.64
C ALA A 802 24.14 -6.34 15.94
N LYS A 803 23.35 -7.02 15.10
CA LYS A 803 21.88 -7.10 15.21
C LYS A 803 21.37 -8.33 15.98
N LEU A 804 21.99 -9.49 15.79
CA LEU A 804 21.54 -10.78 16.31
C LEU A 804 22.45 -11.31 17.43
N GLY A 805 23.76 -11.11 17.28
CA GLY A 805 24.79 -11.56 18.20
C GLY A 805 26.00 -12.15 17.46
N LYS A 806 27.13 -12.30 18.16
CA LYS A 806 28.34 -12.97 17.61
C LYS A 806 28.10 -14.44 17.31
N ASP A 807 27.32 -15.08 18.18
CA ASP A 807 26.94 -16.48 18.16
C ASP A 807 25.92 -16.74 17.04
N ILE A 808 26.29 -17.64 16.13
CA ILE A 808 25.57 -17.90 14.88
C ILE A 808 24.37 -18.82 15.08
N ASP A 809 24.41 -19.68 16.11
CA ASP A 809 23.30 -20.58 16.47
C ASP A 809 22.08 -19.80 17.01
N THR A 810 22.25 -18.50 17.28
CA THR A 810 21.14 -17.61 17.66
C THR A 810 20.46 -16.95 16.45
N TRP A 811 21.05 -17.01 15.25
CA TRP A 811 20.56 -16.28 14.10
C TRP A 811 19.30 -16.91 13.51
N SER A 812 18.32 -16.08 13.14
CA SER A 812 17.11 -16.53 12.44
C SER A 812 16.52 -15.37 11.65
N TRP A 813 15.85 -15.66 10.53
CA TRP A 813 15.33 -14.62 9.65
C TRP A 813 14.31 -13.73 10.36
N GLY A 814 13.31 -14.33 11.02
CA GLY A 814 12.29 -13.64 11.80
C GLY A 814 12.79 -12.91 13.06
N ARG A 815 14.06 -13.06 13.47
CA ARG A 815 14.67 -12.13 14.45
C ARG A 815 15.03 -10.78 13.83
N LEU A 816 15.24 -10.71 12.52
CA LEU A 816 15.39 -9.48 11.73
C LEU A 816 14.04 -9.04 11.16
N HIS A 817 13.37 -9.97 10.48
CA HIS A 817 12.14 -9.78 9.73
C HIS A 817 10.93 -9.83 10.64
N ARG A 818 10.45 -8.64 11.02
CA ARG A 818 9.39 -8.48 12.01
C ARG A 818 8.30 -7.56 11.54
N LEU A 819 7.07 -8.02 11.73
CA LEU A 819 5.86 -7.25 11.59
C LEU A 819 5.52 -6.55 12.91
N PHE A 820 5.31 -5.25 12.85
CA PHE A 820 4.62 -4.48 13.88
C PHE A 820 3.30 -3.99 13.28
N LEU A 821 2.23 -4.00 14.08
CA LEU A 821 0.92 -3.50 13.67
C LEU A 821 0.65 -2.19 14.40
N ASP A 822 0.86 -1.09 13.69
CA ASP A 822 0.76 0.26 14.24
C ASP A 822 -0.59 0.90 13.89
N ASN A 823 -1.19 1.59 14.85
CA ASN A 823 -2.39 2.39 14.63
C ASN A 823 -2.03 3.64 13.81
N GLN A 824 -2.71 3.85 12.68
CA GLN A 824 -2.27 4.77 11.62
C GLN A 824 -2.44 6.27 11.93
N THR A 825 -2.94 6.65 13.13
CA THR A 825 -3.01 8.05 13.59
C THR A 825 -2.24 8.27 14.88
N LEU A 826 -2.71 7.67 15.98
CA LEU A 826 -2.14 7.87 17.32
C LEU A 826 -1.01 6.87 17.63
N GLY A 827 -0.90 5.81 16.82
CA GLY A 827 0.18 4.81 16.90
C GLY A 827 1.47 5.21 16.17
N THR A 828 1.40 6.07 15.17
CA THR A 828 2.54 6.54 14.35
C THR A 828 3.24 7.76 14.94
N ASP A 829 2.49 8.79 15.35
CA ASP A 829 3.03 10.05 15.88
C ASP A 829 2.72 10.35 17.35
N GLY A 830 1.68 9.72 17.92
CA GLY A 830 1.23 9.98 19.30
C GLY A 830 2.28 9.71 20.42
N PRO A 831 1.99 10.15 21.66
CA PRO A 831 2.88 9.92 22.81
C PRO A 831 3.17 8.43 23.03
N GLY A 832 4.40 8.09 23.44
CA GLY A 832 4.86 6.69 23.50
C GLY A 832 4.01 5.73 24.36
N PHE A 833 3.26 6.23 25.34
CA PHE A 833 2.26 5.44 26.07
C PHE A 833 1.03 5.09 25.22
N VAL A 834 0.54 6.02 24.40
CA VAL A 834 -0.58 5.80 23.47
C VAL A 834 -0.18 4.78 22.40
N LYS A 835 1.03 4.89 21.86
CA LYS A 835 1.62 3.89 20.95
C LYS A 835 1.67 2.49 21.55
N PHE A 836 2.12 2.38 22.81
CA PHE A 836 2.11 1.11 23.56
C PHE A 836 0.69 0.57 23.85
N VAL A 837 -0.31 1.44 23.98
CA VAL A 837 -1.71 1.08 24.22
C VAL A 837 -2.38 0.53 22.95
N LEU A 838 -2.14 1.16 21.79
CA LEU A 838 -2.79 0.84 20.53
C LEU A 838 -2.05 -0.24 19.73
N ASN A 839 -0.74 -0.07 19.51
CA ASN A 839 0.03 -0.88 18.56
C ASN A 839 0.31 -2.30 19.10
N ARG A 840 0.61 -3.27 18.21
CA ARG A 840 0.80 -4.68 18.55
C ARG A 840 2.01 -5.32 17.86
N GLY A 841 2.44 -6.47 18.37
CA GLY A 841 3.62 -7.21 17.91
C GLY A 841 4.86 -7.03 18.81
N PRO A 842 6.07 -7.38 18.33
CA PRO A 842 6.35 -7.87 16.97
C PRO A 842 6.04 -9.35 16.77
N TRP A 843 5.48 -9.67 15.60
CA TRP A 843 5.50 -11.03 15.04
C TRP A 843 6.79 -11.26 14.27
N LYS A 844 7.22 -12.53 14.17
CA LYS A 844 8.39 -12.96 13.41
C LYS A 844 7.89 -13.64 12.14
N LEU A 845 8.22 -13.12 10.96
CA LEU A 845 7.74 -13.69 9.70
C LEU A 845 8.84 -14.45 8.96
N GLY A 846 8.41 -15.45 8.18
CA GLY A 846 9.17 -15.94 7.03
C GLY A 846 8.90 -15.07 5.80
N GLY A 847 9.21 -15.57 4.61
CA GLY A 847 8.95 -14.90 3.35
C GLY A 847 9.96 -13.79 3.00
N GLY A 848 9.62 -12.98 2.02
CA GLY A 848 10.38 -11.83 1.56
C GLY A 848 9.67 -11.14 0.38
N GLU A 849 10.35 -10.20 -0.27
CA GLU A 849 9.73 -9.31 -1.25
C GLU A 849 9.35 -9.99 -2.58
N ALA A 850 10.19 -10.90 -3.07
CA ALA A 850 10.02 -11.62 -4.34
C ALA A 850 9.63 -13.10 -4.16
N THR A 851 9.01 -13.47 -3.03
CA THR A 851 8.44 -14.80 -2.77
C THR A 851 6.91 -14.76 -2.89
N VAL A 852 6.24 -15.91 -3.09
CA VAL A 852 4.76 -15.94 -3.20
C VAL A 852 4.13 -15.50 -1.89
N ASN A 853 4.65 -16.01 -0.76
CA ASN A 853 4.40 -15.43 0.55
C ASN A 853 5.16 -14.10 0.67
N ALA A 854 4.56 -13.03 0.17
CA ALA A 854 5.26 -11.79 -0.09
C ALA A 854 5.23 -10.87 1.13
N THR A 855 6.34 -10.82 1.87
CA THR A 855 6.51 -9.98 3.08
C THR A 855 7.63 -8.97 2.82
N GLY A 856 7.24 -7.79 2.35
CA GLY A 856 8.18 -6.76 1.91
C GLY A 856 9.02 -6.16 3.02
N TRP A 857 10.29 -5.87 2.73
CA TRP A 857 11.24 -5.17 3.61
C TRP A 857 12.25 -4.42 2.76
N ASN A 858 12.57 -3.16 3.09
CA ASN A 858 13.41 -2.33 2.22
C ASN A 858 14.92 -2.52 2.50
N ALA A 859 15.69 -2.96 1.50
CA ALA A 859 17.13 -3.19 1.53
C ALA A 859 17.98 -1.93 1.72
N ALA A 860 17.53 -0.74 1.30
CA ALA A 860 18.16 0.51 1.71
C ALA A 860 17.89 0.79 3.20
N GLY A 861 16.63 0.71 3.64
CA GLY A 861 16.11 1.08 4.97
C GLY A 861 16.38 0.10 6.10
N GLY A 862 15.69 -1.04 6.15
CA GLY A 862 15.85 -2.05 7.22
C GLY A 862 15.11 -3.37 6.95
N TYR A 863 15.43 -4.42 7.70
CA TYR A 863 14.71 -5.72 7.63
C TYR A 863 13.30 -5.69 8.26
N GLY A 864 12.81 -4.53 8.71
CA GLY A 864 11.44 -4.41 9.21
C GLY A 864 10.45 -4.65 8.09
N VAL A 865 9.37 -5.36 8.40
CA VAL A 865 8.31 -5.62 7.43
C VAL A 865 7.54 -4.30 7.17
N VAL A 866 7.32 -3.95 5.90
CA VAL A 866 6.64 -2.70 5.50
C VAL A 866 5.30 -2.94 4.79
N TRP A 867 5.15 -4.08 4.12
CA TRP A 867 3.91 -4.54 3.52
C TRP A 867 3.83 -6.07 3.57
N VAL A 868 2.60 -6.61 3.56
CA VAL A 868 2.29 -8.03 3.78
C VAL A 868 1.00 -8.43 3.03
N PRO A 869 0.68 -9.73 2.85
CA PRO A 869 -0.61 -10.16 2.33
C PRO A 869 -1.71 -9.79 3.33
N SER A 870 -2.38 -8.67 3.07
CA SER A 870 -3.26 -7.94 4.01
C SER A 870 -4.55 -8.69 4.35
N MET A 871 -4.93 -9.60 3.46
CA MET A 871 -5.83 -10.72 3.70
C MET A 871 -5.36 -11.91 2.86
N ARG A 872 -5.92 -13.11 3.08
CA ARG A 872 -5.80 -14.25 2.17
C ARG A 872 -7.12 -14.99 2.08
N MET A 873 -7.51 -15.40 0.87
CA MET A 873 -8.61 -16.35 0.67
C MET A 873 -8.29 -17.46 -0.32
N VAL A 874 -9.07 -18.55 -0.21
CA VAL A 874 -9.26 -19.61 -1.20
C VAL A 874 -10.76 -19.95 -1.24
N VAL A 875 -11.44 -19.63 -2.33
CA VAL A 875 -12.86 -19.95 -2.56
C VAL A 875 -12.97 -21.33 -3.23
N ASN A 876 -14.00 -22.10 -2.89
CA ASN A 876 -14.25 -23.43 -3.42
C ASN A 876 -15.67 -23.55 -4.00
N LEU A 877 -15.79 -23.71 -5.33
CA LEU A 877 -17.08 -23.66 -6.03
C LEU A 877 -17.79 -25.01 -6.20
N ASP A 878 -17.28 -26.07 -5.56
CA ASP A 878 -18.07 -27.29 -5.26
C ASP A 878 -18.95 -27.08 -4.02
N ASP A 879 -18.49 -26.27 -3.06
CA ASP A 879 -19.12 -26.10 -1.75
C ASP A 879 -18.53 -24.87 -1.05
N LEU A 880 -19.33 -23.81 -1.00
CA LEU A 880 -18.88 -22.52 -0.49
C LEU A 880 -18.53 -22.57 1.01
N ASP A 881 -19.10 -23.49 1.79
CA ASP A 881 -18.73 -23.70 3.21
C ASP A 881 -17.34 -24.38 3.36
N LYS A 882 -16.79 -24.95 2.28
CA LYS A 882 -15.38 -25.39 2.20
C LYS A 882 -14.41 -24.25 1.83
N SER A 883 -14.89 -23.04 1.52
CA SER A 883 -14.03 -21.86 1.28
C SER A 883 -13.30 -21.44 2.55
N ARG A 884 -12.12 -20.83 2.41
CA ARG A 884 -11.24 -20.48 3.54
C ARG A 884 -10.70 -19.05 3.38
N TRP A 885 -10.62 -18.31 4.49
CA TRP A 885 -10.27 -16.88 4.47
C TRP A 885 -9.65 -16.40 5.78
N ILE A 886 -8.85 -15.34 5.75
CA ILE A 886 -8.33 -14.67 6.95
C ILE A 886 -7.97 -13.21 6.68
N ASN A 887 -7.96 -12.37 7.71
CA ASN A 887 -7.55 -10.98 7.68
C ASN A 887 -6.29 -10.76 8.54
N LEU A 888 -5.47 -9.75 8.21
CA LEU A 888 -4.26 -9.40 8.97
C LEU A 888 -4.55 -9.03 10.44
N THR A 889 -5.75 -8.51 10.72
CA THR A 889 -6.25 -8.15 12.06
C THR A 889 -7.63 -8.74 12.29
N GLY A 890 -8.19 -8.56 13.48
CA GLY A 890 -9.60 -8.94 13.74
C GLY A 890 -10.61 -8.00 13.07
N ALA A 891 -11.91 -8.32 13.26
CA ALA A 891 -13.02 -7.57 12.70
C ALA A 891 -13.17 -6.15 13.31
N SER A 892 -12.81 -5.96 14.57
CA SER A 892 -13.03 -4.73 15.34
C SER A 892 -11.87 -3.74 15.25
N GLY A 893 -12.20 -2.45 15.16
CA GLY A 893 -11.25 -1.34 15.26
C GLY A 893 -11.02 -0.85 16.70
N HIS A 894 -11.79 -1.34 17.68
CA HIS A 894 -11.71 -0.89 19.07
C HIS A 894 -10.51 -1.51 19.79
N ALA A 895 -9.59 -0.66 20.26
CA ALA A 895 -8.48 -1.09 21.08
C ALA A 895 -8.93 -1.88 22.32
N TYR A 896 -8.35 -3.07 22.51
CA TYR A 896 -8.70 -4.06 23.55
C TYR A 896 -10.05 -4.77 23.41
N ASN A 897 -10.78 -4.62 22.30
CA ASN A 897 -11.79 -5.60 21.92
C ASN A 897 -11.12 -6.98 21.72
N ALA A 898 -11.86 -8.08 21.92
CA ALA A 898 -11.35 -9.42 21.63
C ALA A 898 -10.93 -9.54 20.16
N HIS A 899 -11.74 -9.00 19.26
CA HIS A 899 -11.59 -9.09 17.81
C HIS A 899 -10.73 -7.97 17.23
N TYR A 900 -9.68 -7.52 17.95
CA TYR A 900 -8.76 -6.48 17.48
C TYR A 900 -7.57 -7.08 16.70
N VAL A 901 -7.00 -8.19 17.19
CA VAL A 901 -5.84 -8.90 16.60
C VAL A 901 -5.90 -10.42 16.85
N ASP A 902 -7.09 -10.97 17.06
CA ASP A 902 -7.31 -12.40 17.28
C ASP A 902 -6.97 -13.28 16.07
N GLN A 903 -7.11 -12.74 14.85
CA GLN A 903 -6.68 -13.43 13.62
C GLN A 903 -5.17 -13.35 13.36
N THR A 904 -4.44 -12.39 13.94
CA THR A 904 -3.07 -12.05 13.50
C THR A 904 -2.04 -13.17 13.74
N GLU A 905 -2.15 -13.94 14.83
CA GLU A 905 -1.24 -15.08 15.08
C GLU A 905 -1.45 -16.17 14.02
N LYS A 906 -2.71 -16.55 13.78
CA LYS A 906 -3.12 -17.52 12.75
C LYS A 906 -2.66 -17.09 11.36
N TRP A 907 -2.83 -15.81 11.03
CA TRP A 907 -2.36 -15.19 9.79
C TRP A 907 -0.82 -15.28 9.63
N ALA A 908 -0.07 -15.16 10.73
CA ALA A 908 1.40 -15.26 10.74
C ALA A 908 1.89 -16.72 10.68
N GLU A 909 1.11 -17.66 11.22
CA GLU A 909 1.32 -19.11 11.13
C GLU A 909 0.84 -19.70 9.79
N GLY A 910 0.14 -18.90 8.96
CA GLY A 910 -0.39 -19.32 7.66
C GLY A 910 -1.67 -20.15 7.73
N GLU A 911 -2.37 -20.15 8.87
CA GLU A 911 -3.70 -20.73 8.98
C GLU A 911 -4.75 -19.83 8.31
N LEU A 912 -5.84 -20.43 7.84
CA LEU A 912 -7.05 -19.73 7.36
C LEU A 912 -8.24 -20.11 8.23
N LEU A 913 -9.21 -19.21 8.37
CA LEU A 913 -10.49 -19.48 9.03
C LEU A 913 -11.46 -20.18 8.07
N GLU A 914 -12.46 -20.84 8.65
CA GLU A 914 -13.59 -21.38 7.90
C GLU A 914 -14.50 -20.25 7.41
N TRP A 915 -15.00 -20.36 6.18
CA TRP A 915 -15.89 -19.38 5.59
C TRP A 915 -17.30 -19.96 5.50
N ALA A 916 -18.06 -19.81 6.58
CA ALA A 916 -19.46 -20.20 6.59
C ALA A 916 -20.28 -19.24 5.70
N TYR A 917 -21.02 -19.81 4.76
CA TYR A 917 -21.85 -19.08 3.80
C TYR A 917 -23.31 -19.53 3.83
N SER A 918 -23.58 -20.85 3.84
CA SER A 918 -24.96 -21.36 3.89
C SER A 918 -25.64 -20.93 5.20
N GLU A 919 -26.96 -20.67 5.18
CA GLU A 919 -27.67 -20.22 6.39
C GLU A 919 -27.43 -21.19 7.57
N LYS A 920 -27.32 -22.49 7.29
CA LYS A 920 -27.01 -23.50 8.30
C LYS A 920 -25.57 -23.39 8.82
N ALA A 921 -24.56 -23.27 7.96
CA ALA A 921 -23.19 -23.12 8.42
C ALA A 921 -23.01 -21.83 9.25
N VAL A 922 -23.68 -20.75 8.83
CA VAL A 922 -23.71 -19.49 9.59
C VAL A 922 -24.44 -19.66 10.92
N GLU A 923 -25.59 -20.33 10.97
CA GLU A 923 -26.29 -20.62 12.24
C GLU A 923 -25.41 -21.47 13.19
N ASP A 924 -24.79 -22.53 12.68
CA ASP A 924 -23.90 -23.41 13.46
C ASP A 924 -22.64 -22.68 13.97
N SER A 925 -22.15 -21.66 13.26
CA SER A 925 -20.98 -20.85 13.68
C SER A 925 -21.34 -19.59 14.48
N THR A 926 -22.62 -19.22 14.60
CA THR A 926 -23.06 -17.99 15.27
C THR A 926 -22.85 -18.07 16.79
N THR A 927 -22.09 -17.13 17.35
CA THR A 927 -21.97 -16.96 18.81
C THR A 927 -22.85 -15.83 19.34
N ASP A 928 -23.02 -14.75 18.56
CA ASP A 928 -23.76 -13.55 18.95
C ASP A 928 -24.85 -13.19 17.91
N THR A 929 -26.05 -12.80 18.37
CA THR A 929 -27.15 -12.36 17.49
C THR A 929 -27.76 -11.04 17.95
N LEU A 930 -27.73 -10.04 17.06
CA LEU A 930 -28.39 -8.74 17.20
C LEU A 930 -29.52 -8.62 16.18
N VAL A 931 -30.71 -8.21 16.61
CA VAL A 931 -31.83 -7.89 15.71
C VAL A 931 -32.02 -6.38 15.63
N LEU A 932 -31.80 -5.79 14.46
CA LEU A 932 -32.16 -4.42 14.15
C LEU A 932 -33.64 -4.37 13.74
N LYS A 933 -34.40 -3.45 14.31
CA LYS A 933 -35.88 -3.37 14.16
C LYS A 933 -36.31 -1.96 13.72
N PRO A 934 -37.37 -1.82 12.91
CA PRO A 934 -37.94 -0.51 12.58
C PRO A 934 -38.52 0.21 13.81
#